data_AF-A0A9E0G4P8-F1
#
_entry.id   AF-A0A9E0G4P8-F1
#
_cell.length_a   1.000
_cell.length_b   1.000
_cell.length_c   1.000
_cell.angle_alpha   90.00
_cell.angle_beta   90.00
_cell.angle_gamma   90.00
#
_symmetry.space_group_name_H-M   'P 1'
#
loop_
_entity.id
_entity.type
_entity.pdbx_description
1 polymer ?
#
loop_
_entity_poly.entity_id
_entity_poly.type
_entity_poly.pdbx_seq_one_letter_code
_entity_poly.pdbx_strand_id
1 'polypeptide(L)'
;MKRQIVISNSLLPLRLSIQRGLYKCFKLLPCVIFLIISYWHFVSADIFAQETTYSKADSVTIKKPLIDTIGDFAKPISDTIFYQIFDEKPGESKDTTKVKAFDLETKVVYNSFEKIHFDLRNRKVFLFYNAAITYGDIKLKANYIEIDFIKKQVYATGLPDSLGVIQGKPVFSDGPQEFQADEITYNFDTRKGVIKHVMTQEGEGFIHGEKIKRLKDERINVSSGQYTTCNLPHPHFEFRYGKAQLIPNKMIVSGPAYLAIEGVALPIAIPFGLFPNKSGQRSGIIIPRWGESQNRGFYFERLGYYWGINDYMDFTITGDIFTGGSWAINPMYRYKKRYKYSGNFSFNYAKNFTGDRDSPDRNEATDFSLIWSHNQDPKARPNSRFTANVNIYSRSFNQFNLSATDAYLSNTFQSSVSYQTNFNNAFFINLNALHQQNTIDGSVIVNLPTLSMNTKQFYPFRRKEQIGQLKWYENITMKYSSSLENRIQTYDSLLFKPGWEKYFKNGMQHKIPISSSVKVLKFFNFNNSAEYTERWYPYSIHRTWNPYDTIFGVNDTIYGRLTTDTLRSFVAARDFSYSASLNTRLYGMYQFSKGPVVALRHVLTPTISFNLRPDFGSKFWGYWDEVQVNDDGDMRRYSHFEGLLYGGPPDGKSGNLSFSLTNNLEAKVRSRADTLNGTKKIVLIDNFTASMAYDLAKDSLNLSPLRLSGRTTLFKQLNITYSSSWEPYATDENGKTINQLEWNINKKPFRMSNTTWNFGINYRISSSDFGKKSGKAGEKSQVAVTEEPRPNEIIYQREVDDPHLYPDALINWDQPWSLNISYNLMFSNNPRFIKLYGWENNRNRVMTVGLTGDLSLTPKWKIGFRTGYDFTSKQMSYTSIDFYRDLHCWEMRFNWTPLGFRKSWSFGINVKASILKDLKYDKKKDFRDGFR
;
A
#
# COMPACT_ATOMS: atom_id res chain seq x y z
N MET A 1 -6.07 -22.93 74.63
CA MET A 1 -5.31 -24.11 75.11
C MET A 1 -4.20 -24.41 74.11
N LYS A 2 -2.95 -24.39 74.59
CA LYS A 2 -1.63 -24.68 73.97
C LYS A 2 -1.58 -25.09 72.47
N ARG A 3 -0.78 -24.36 71.68
CA ARG A 3 0.58 -24.78 71.29
C ARG A 3 1.38 -23.63 70.65
N GLN A 4 2.53 -23.34 71.27
CA GLN A 4 3.63 -22.53 70.76
C GLN A 4 4.28 -23.23 69.56
N ILE A 5 4.77 -22.47 68.59
CA ILE A 5 6.01 -22.79 67.87
C ILE A 5 6.87 -21.53 67.83
N VAL A 6 8.13 -21.75 68.16
CA VAL A 6 9.20 -20.83 68.55
C VAL A 6 9.90 -20.25 67.32
N ILE A 7 10.35 -19.00 67.47
CA ILE A 7 11.21 -18.25 66.54
C ILE A 7 12.67 -18.73 66.70
N SER A 8 13.38 -18.95 65.59
CA SER A 8 14.85 -18.94 65.58
C SER A 8 15.38 -18.15 64.37
N ASN A 9 16.20 -17.14 64.68
CA ASN A 9 16.99 -16.34 63.74
C ASN A 9 18.10 -17.16 63.07
N SER A 10 18.33 -16.94 61.77
CA SER A 10 19.68 -16.97 61.19
C SER A 10 19.72 -16.18 59.87
N LEU A 11 20.35 -15.01 59.94
CA LEU A 11 20.79 -14.14 58.85
C LEU A 11 22.13 -14.64 58.28
N LEU A 12 22.31 -14.52 56.95
CA LEU A 12 23.50 -14.78 56.10
C LEU A 12 23.96 -16.26 55.96
N PRO A 13 24.39 -16.74 54.76
CA PRO A 13 24.96 -16.00 53.63
C PRO A 13 24.27 -16.26 52.26
N LEU A 14 23.98 -15.20 51.50
CA LEU A 14 23.59 -15.27 50.08
C LEU A 14 24.27 -14.13 49.30
N ARG A 15 25.56 -13.93 49.58
CA ARG A 15 26.52 -13.15 48.78
C ARG A 15 27.58 -14.13 48.31
N LEU A 16 27.36 -14.79 47.16
CA LEU A 16 28.36 -15.47 46.30
C LEU A 16 27.68 -16.56 45.42
N SER A 17 26.74 -16.19 44.56
CA SER A 17 26.36 -17.07 43.43
C SER A 17 25.70 -16.37 42.23
N ILE A 18 25.53 -15.05 42.24
CA ILE A 18 24.89 -14.31 41.12
C ILE A 18 25.91 -13.46 40.33
N GLN A 19 27.12 -13.23 40.86
CA GLN A 19 28.16 -12.47 40.16
C GLN A 19 28.97 -13.26 39.11
N ARG A 20 28.90 -14.60 39.08
CA ARG A 20 29.66 -15.42 38.10
C ARG A 20 28.87 -15.79 36.83
N GLY A 21 27.56 -15.57 36.78
CA GLY A 21 26.73 -15.83 35.59
C GLY A 21 26.67 -14.65 34.61
N LEU A 22 26.64 -13.41 35.11
CA LEU A 22 26.51 -12.20 34.30
C LEU A 22 27.82 -11.79 33.59
N TYR A 23 28.98 -12.23 34.11
CA TYR A 23 30.29 -11.90 33.53
C TYR A 23 30.65 -12.74 32.28
N LYS A 24 29.98 -13.90 32.06
CA LYS A 24 30.20 -14.74 30.87
C LYS A 24 29.32 -14.38 29.67
N CYS A 25 28.16 -13.75 29.88
CA CYS A 25 27.31 -13.28 28.76
C CYS A 25 27.82 -11.97 28.12
N PHE A 26 28.54 -11.13 28.85
CA PHE A 26 29.04 -9.85 28.31
C PHE A 26 30.32 -9.96 27.46
N LYS A 27 31.05 -11.08 27.55
CA LYS A 27 32.26 -11.33 26.72
C LYS A 27 31.98 -11.95 25.35
N LEU A 28 30.75 -12.36 25.05
CA LEU A 28 30.38 -12.96 23.75
C LEU A 28 29.74 -11.97 22.76
N LEU A 29 29.34 -10.78 23.24
CA LEU A 29 28.74 -9.74 22.39
C LEU A 29 29.70 -9.11 21.36
N PRO A 30 31.03 -8.98 21.61
CA PRO A 30 31.96 -8.48 20.61
C PRO A 30 32.27 -9.51 19.50
N CYS A 31 32.23 -10.82 19.79
CA CYS A 31 32.51 -11.86 18.80
C CYS A 31 31.40 -12.03 17.75
N VAL A 32 30.14 -11.80 18.11
CA VAL A 32 29.00 -11.91 17.17
C VAL A 32 28.93 -10.71 16.23
N ILE A 33 29.36 -9.53 16.69
CA ILE A 33 29.44 -8.32 15.85
C ILE A 33 30.65 -8.41 14.90
N PHE A 34 31.77 -9.00 15.33
CA PHE A 34 32.91 -9.24 14.44
C PHE A 34 32.65 -10.34 13.40
N LEU A 35 31.93 -11.41 13.74
CA LEU A 35 31.58 -12.51 12.81
C LEU A 35 30.59 -12.09 11.69
N ILE A 36 29.77 -11.06 11.93
CA ILE A 36 28.86 -10.51 10.91
C ILE A 36 29.59 -9.55 9.96
N ILE A 37 30.68 -8.93 10.41
CA ILE A 37 31.49 -7.98 9.62
C ILE A 37 32.62 -8.71 8.86
N SER A 38 33.11 -9.86 9.36
CA SER A 38 34.15 -10.66 8.68
C SER A 38 33.63 -11.63 7.62
N TYR A 39 32.31 -11.70 7.38
CA TYR A 39 31.71 -12.55 6.33
C TYR A 39 31.50 -11.83 4.98
N TRP A 40 32.02 -10.61 4.83
CA TRP A 40 31.96 -9.81 3.59
C TRP A 40 33.33 -9.64 2.89
N HIS A 41 34.37 -10.32 3.36
CA HIS A 41 35.67 -10.40 2.69
C HIS A 41 36.15 -11.86 2.70
N PHE A 42 35.55 -12.69 1.83
CA PHE A 42 36.10 -13.95 1.28
C PHE A 42 34.92 -14.73 0.67
N VAL A 43 34.62 -14.53 -0.62
CA VAL A 43 34.33 -15.60 -1.60
C VAL A 43 34.49 -14.97 -2.99
N SER A 44 35.72 -15.02 -3.50
CA SER A 44 36.01 -15.04 -4.93
C SER A 44 36.67 -16.40 -5.19
N ALA A 45 36.13 -17.14 -6.17
CA ALA A 45 36.62 -18.41 -6.73
C ALA A 45 36.66 -19.64 -5.77
N ASP A 46 35.76 -20.61 -5.97
CA ASP A 46 36.10 -21.77 -6.77
C ASP A 46 34.89 -22.66 -7.07
N ILE A 47 34.86 -23.09 -8.33
CA ILE A 47 33.93 -24.02 -8.95
C ILE A 47 34.33 -25.43 -8.52
N PHE A 48 33.41 -26.21 -7.94
CA PHE A 48 33.47 -27.67 -8.04
C PHE A 48 32.06 -28.24 -8.18
N ALA A 49 31.86 -28.94 -9.30
CA ALA A 49 30.69 -29.73 -9.61
C ALA A 49 30.58 -30.91 -8.63
N GLN A 50 29.37 -31.18 -8.15
CA GLN A 50 29.06 -32.46 -7.52
C GLN A 50 27.78 -33.02 -8.14
N GLU A 51 28.00 -34.03 -8.98
CA GLU A 51 26.98 -34.94 -9.49
C GLU A 51 26.20 -35.53 -8.31
N THR A 52 24.86 -35.55 -8.42
CA THR A 52 24.04 -36.44 -7.61
C THR A 52 23.16 -37.28 -8.51
N THR A 53 23.35 -38.58 -8.32
CA THR A 53 22.85 -39.71 -9.08
C THR A 53 21.35 -39.95 -8.87
N TYR A 54 20.69 -40.38 -9.94
CA TYR A 54 19.30 -40.82 -9.94
C TYR A 54 19.14 -42.14 -9.17
N SER A 55 18.15 -42.22 -8.27
CA SER A 55 17.58 -43.47 -7.78
C SER A 55 16.24 -43.72 -8.49
N LYS A 56 16.09 -44.93 -9.01
CA LYS A 56 14.94 -45.41 -9.78
C LYS A 56 14.15 -46.42 -8.93
N ALA A 57 12.83 -46.35 -9.06
CA ALA A 57 11.80 -47.33 -8.66
C ALA A 57 11.40 -47.38 -7.18
N ASP A 58 10.13 -47.09 -6.91
CA ASP A 58 9.18 -48.16 -6.62
C ASP A 58 7.74 -47.76 -6.95
N SER A 59 7.07 -48.65 -7.67
CA SER A 59 5.68 -48.62 -8.10
C SER A 59 4.75 -49.14 -6.99
N VAL A 60 3.68 -48.42 -6.67
CA VAL A 60 2.59 -48.95 -5.84
C VAL A 60 1.29 -49.00 -6.65
N THR A 61 0.89 -50.23 -6.95
CA THR A 61 -0.40 -50.65 -7.51
C THR A 61 -1.52 -50.43 -6.49
N ILE A 62 -2.58 -49.73 -6.87
CA ILE A 62 -3.82 -49.70 -6.07
C ILE A 62 -4.85 -50.63 -6.74
N LYS A 63 -5.13 -51.75 -6.05
CA LYS A 63 -6.22 -52.68 -6.33
C LYS A 63 -7.56 -52.05 -5.89
N LYS A 64 -8.61 -52.28 -6.71
CA LYS A 64 -10.02 -52.06 -6.37
C LYS A 64 -10.45 -52.86 -5.12
N PRO A 65 -11.51 -52.41 -4.45
CA PRO A 65 -12.66 -53.29 -4.17
C PRO A 65 -14.01 -52.71 -4.64
N LEU A 66 -15.01 -53.59 -4.69
CA LEU A 66 -16.36 -53.49 -5.30
C LEU A 66 -17.46 -53.05 -4.29
N ILE A 67 -18.55 -52.45 -4.84
CA ILE A 67 -20.02 -52.66 -4.57
C ILE A 67 -20.54 -52.35 -3.13
N ASP A 68 -21.72 -51.78 -2.81
CA ASP A 68 -22.98 -51.36 -3.47
C ASP A 68 -23.72 -50.31 -2.57
N THR A 69 -24.88 -49.83 -3.05
CA THR A 69 -26.14 -49.50 -2.32
C THR A 69 -26.57 -48.03 -2.14
N ILE A 70 -27.51 -47.63 -3.02
CA ILE A 70 -28.81 -46.91 -2.83
C ILE A 70 -28.86 -45.50 -2.22
N GLY A 71 -29.54 -44.59 -2.96
CA GLY A 71 -30.15 -43.36 -2.42
C GLY A 71 -30.70 -42.43 -3.51
N ASP A 72 -31.95 -42.66 -3.92
CA ASP A 72 -32.79 -41.86 -4.84
C ASP A 72 -32.83 -40.35 -4.56
N PHE A 73 -32.97 -39.51 -5.61
CA PHE A 73 -33.93 -38.38 -5.66
C PHE A 73 -34.22 -37.89 -7.10
N ALA A 74 -35.50 -38.05 -7.48
CA ALA A 74 -36.38 -37.23 -8.32
C ALA A 74 -35.98 -36.79 -9.74
N LYS A 75 -36.70 -37.34 -10.74
CA LYS A 75 -36.87 -36.80 -12.10
C LYS A 75 -37.99 -35.75 -12.15
N PRO A 76 -37.85 -34.67 -12.94
CA PRO A 76 -39.00 -33.93 -13.46
C PRO A 76 -39.55 -34.58 -14.73
N ILE A 77 -40.87 -34.51 -14.85
CA ILE A 77 -41.72 -35.04 -15.92
C ILE A 77 -41.76 -34.03 -17.08
N SER A 78 -41.68 -34.52 -18.32
CA SER A 78 -42.35 -33.87 -19.46
C SER A 78 -42.71 -34.91 -20.51
N ASP A 79 -44.00 -34.99 -20.80
CA ASP A 79 -44.67 -35.89 -21.74
C ASP A 79 -44.11 -35.81 -23.17
N THR A 80 -43.97 -36.97 -23.83
CA THR A 80 -44.08 -37.04 -25.29
C THR A 80 -44.70 -38.37 -25.69
N ILE A 81 -45.77 -38.27 -26.48
CA ILE A 81 -46.71 -39.32 -26.88
C ILE A 81 -46.04 -40.34 -27.82
N PHE A 82 -46.22 -41.63 -27.53
CA PHE A 82 -45.83 -42.74 -28.40
C PHE A 82 -46.86 -42.96 -29.51
N TYR A 83 -46.40 -43.06 -30.77
CA TYR A 83 -47.14 -43.71 -31.85
C TYR A 83 -46.53 -45.09 -32.10
N GLN A 84 -47.37 -46.14 -31.98
CA GLN A 84 -47.06 -47.51 -32.38
C GLN A 84 -46.97 -47.62 -33.90
N ILE A 85 -45.94 -48.29 -34.41
CA ILE A 85 -45.89 -48.81 -35.77
C ILE A 85 -45.86 -50.35 -35.65
N PHE A 86 -46.73 -50.98 -36.42
CA PHE A 86 -47.03 -52.41 -36.45
C PHE A 86 -45.80 -53.30 -36.71
N ASP A 87 -45.72 -54.39 -35.96
CA ASP A 87 -44.90 -55.57 -36.28
C ASP A 87 -45.59 -56.39 -37.38
N GLU A 88 -44.94 -56.51 -38.55
CA GLU A 88 -45.12 -57.67 -39.43
C GLU A 88 -43.75 -58.27 -39.71
N LYS A 89 -43.51 -59.48 -39.20
CA LYS A 89 -42.41 -60.35 -39.66
C LYS A 89 -42.81 -60.96 -41.00
N PRO A 90 -41.87 -61.08 -41.95
CA PRO A 90 -41.36 -62.44 -42.17
C PRO A 90 -39.89 -62.54 -42.64
N GLY A 91 -39.29 -63.67 -42.28
CA GLY A 91 -38.52 -64.48 -43.24
C GLY A 91 -37.01 -64.25 -43.30
N GLU A 92 -36.27 -65.20 -42.75
CA GLU A 92 -34.83 -65.37 -42.99
C GLU A 92 -34.53 -65.63 -44.47
N SER A 93 -33.52 -64.95 -45.01
CA SER A 93 -32.60 -65.57 -45.95
C SER A 93 -31.17 -65.13 -45.62
N LYS A 94 -30.30 -66.11 -45.39
CA LYS A 94 -28.85 -65.91 -45.27
C LYS A 94 -28.29 -65.66 -46.66
N ASP A 95 -27.85 -64.44 -46.92
CA ASP A 95 -26.89 -64.18 -48.00
C ASP A 95 -25.50 -63.94 -47.41
N THR A 96 -24.59 -64.85 -47.77
CA THR A 96 -23.17 -64.86 -47.43
C THR A 96 -22.42 -63.84 -48.28
N THR A 97 -22.48 -62.58 -47.89
CA THR A 97 -21.41 -61.61 -48.17
C THR A 97 -21.05 -60.88 -46.90
N LYS A 98 -19.90 -61.23 -46.29
CA LYS A 98 -19.24 -60.36 -45.30
C LYS A 98 -18.72 -59.13 -46.03
N VAL A 99 -19.60 -58.17 -46.30
CA VAL A 99 -19.20 -56.78 -46.54
C VAL A 99 -18.51 -56.35 -45.24
N LYS A 100 -17.22 -55.98 -45.33
CA LYS A 100 -16.52 -55.34 -44.21
C LYS A 100 -17.40 -54.18 -43.74
N ALA A 101 -18.01 -54.34 -42.57
CA ALA A 101 -18.82 -53.31 -41.96
C ALA A 101 -17.96 -52.05 -41.86
N PHE A 102 -18.54 -50.94 -42.28
CA PHE A 102 -18.00 -49.62 -42.09
C PHE A 102 -17.92 -49.35 -40.59
N ASP A 103 -16.73 -49.47 -40.01
CA ASP A 103 -16.53 -49.33 -38.57
C ASP A 103 -16.34 -47.85 -38.24
N LEU A 104 -17.44 -47.18 -37.93
CA LEU A 104 -17.40 -45.91 -37.21
C LEU A 104 -17.04 -46.23 -35.76
N GLU A 105 -16.01 -45.58 -35.22
CA GLU A 105 -15.57 -45.79 -33.83
C GLU A 105 -16.68 -45.47 -32.80
N THR A 106 -17.69 -44.66 -33.18
CA THR A 106 -18.83 -44.31 -32.34
C THR A 106 -20.10 -44.00 -33.14
N LYS A 107 -21.25 -43.89 -32.47
CA LYS A 107 -22.54 -43.60 -33.10
C LYS A 107 -22.59 -42.13 -33.54
N VAL A 108 -22.94 -41.89 -34.81
CA VAL A 108 -23.30 -40.55 -35.31
C VAL A 108 -24.72 -40.22 -34.86
N VAL A 109 -24.88 -39.19 -34.03
CA VAL A 109 -26.18 -38.66 -33.61
C VAL A 109 -26.50 -37.44 -34.47
N TYR A 110 -27.64 -37.43 -35.12
CA TYR A 110 -28.07 -36.33 -35.99
C TYR A 110 -29.42 -35.80 -35.48
N ASN A 111 -29.62 -34.48 -35.49
CA ASN A 111 -30.83 -33.83 -34.96
C ASN A 111 -31.30 -32.66 -35.86
N SER A 112 -32.63 -32.47 -35.95
CA SER A 112 -33.35 -31.40 -36.67
C SER A 112 -33.00 -31.22 -38.16
N PHE A 113 -33.79 -31.78 -39.07
CA PHE A 113 -33.65 -31.57 -40.53
C PHE A 113 -35.05 -31.49 -41.15
N GLU A 114 -35.27 -30.57 -42.08
CA GLU A 114 -36.49 -30.57 -42.89
C GLU A 114 -36.41 -31.62 -44.02
N LYS A 115 -35.20 -31.93 -44.50
CA LYS A 115 -34.98 -32.90 -45.59
C LYS A 115 -33.67 -33.67 -45.43
N ILE A 116 -33.75 -35.00 -45.58
CA ILE A 116 -32.59 -35.90 -45.70
C ILE A 116 -32.67 -36.63 -47.05
N HIS A 117 -31.55 -36.72 -47.75
CA HIS A 117 -31.44 -37.52 -48.97
C HIS A 117 -30.31 -38.54 -48.82
N PHE A 118 -30.65 -39.83 -48.95
CA PHE A 118 -29.71 -40.94 -48.94
C PHE A 118 -29.42 -41.38 -50.38
N ASP A 119 -28.18 -41.24 -50.82
CA ASP A 119 -27.70 -41.83 -52.06
C ASP A 119 -26.95 -43.13 -51.73
N LEU A 120 -27.69 -44.24 -51.78
CA LEU A 120 -27.16 -45.57 -51.45
C LEU A 120 -26.14 -46.07 -52.47
N ARG A 121 -26.23 -45.63 -53.74
CA ARG A 121 -25.29 -46.05 -54.80
C ARG A 121 -23.92 -45.42 -54.59
N ASN A 122 -23.90 -44.12 -54.32
CA ASN A 122 -22.66 -43.38 -54.07
C ASN A 122 -22.25 -43.36 -52.59
N ARG A 123 -23.05 -43.97 -51.71
CA ARG A 123 -22.87 -43.98 -50.25
C ARG A 123 -22.67 -42.57 -49.67
N LYS A 124 -23.61 -41.67 -50.00
CA LYS A 124 -23.65 -40.30 -49.51
C LYS A 124 -24.94 -40.00 -48.77
N VAL A 125 -24.85 -39.13 -47.77
CA VAL A 125 -26.01 -38.58 -47.06
C VAL A 125 -25.98 -37.07 -47.12
N PHE A 126 -27.10 -36.48 -47.52
CA PHE A 126 -27.28 -35.04 -47.60
C PHE A 126 -28.35 -34.61 -46.60
N LEU A 127 -28.01 -33.65 -45.75
CA LEU A 127 -28.86 -33.11 -44.70
C LEU A 127 -29.10 -31.63 -45.01
N PHE A 128 -30.36 -31.20 -44.99
CA PHE A 128 -30.75 -29.83 -45.31
C PHE A 128 -31.55 -29.22 -44.16
N TYR A 129 -31.37 -27.90 -44.01
CA TYR A 129 -32.09 -27.00 -43.09
C TYR A 129 -31.88 -27.34 -41.61
N ASN A 130 -31.09 -26.51 -40.93
CA ASN A 130 -30.78 -26.62 -39.49
C ASN A 130 -30.19 -27.99 -39.05
N ALA A 131 -29.48 -28.67 -39.95
CA ALA A 131 -28.90 -29.98 -39.71
C ALA A 131 -27.82 -29.91 -38.62
N ALA A 132 -27.96 -30.73 -37.58
CA ALA A 132 -26.96 -30.91 -36.54
C ALA A 132 -26.45 -32.36 -36.51
N ILE A 133 -25.14 -32.54 -36.55
CA ILE A 133 -24.46 -33.84 -36.43
C ILE A 133 -23.57 -33.80 -35.19
N THR A 134 -23.54 -34.90 -34.43
CA THR A 134 -22.64 -35.14 -33.31
C THR A 134 -21.95 -36.49 -33.50
N TYR A 135 -20.62 -36.53 -33.44
CA TYR A 135 -19.80 -37.73 -33.54
C TYR A 135 -18.69 -37.69 -32.48
N GLY A 136 -18.84 -38.45 -31.39
CA GLY A 136 -17.97 -38.32 -30.22
C GLY A 136 -18.08 -36.91 -29.61
N ASP A 137 -16.95 -36.21 -29.53
CA ASP A 137 -16.87 -34.81 -29.04
C ASP A 137 -17.09 -33.76 -30.15
N ILE A 138 -17.21 -34.18 -31.41
CA ILE A 138 -17.39 -33.30 -32.56
C ILE A 138 -18.88 -32.97 -32.72
N LYS A 139 -19.23 -31.68 -32.79
CA LYS A 139 -20.57 -31.21 -33.14
C LYS A 139 -20.50 -30.29 -34.35
N LEU A 140 -21.33 -30.54 -35.36
CA LEU A 140 -21.40 -29.73 -36.58
C LEU A 140 -22.85 -29.32 -36.83
N LYS A 141 -23.13 -28.02 -36.90
CA LYS A 141 -24.45 -27.47 -37.24
C LYS A 141 -24.35 -26.67 -38.52
N ALA A 142 -25.19 -26.92 -39.52
CA ALA A 142 -25.24 -26.14 -40.76
C ALA A 142 -26.58 -26.29 -41.47
N ASN A 143 -26.89 -25.40 -42.42
CA ASN A 143 -28.07 -25.57 -43.27
C ASN A 143 -27.89 -26.60 -44.39
N TYR A 144 -26.66 -26.97 -44.74
CA TYR A 144 -26.38 -28.08 -45.64
C TYR A 144 -25.19 -28.88 -45.12
N ILE A 145 -25.35 -30.20 -44.99
CA ILE A 145 -24.28 -31.12 -44.65
C ILE A 145 -24.31 -32.33 -45.60
N GLU A 146 -23.20 -32.58 -46.28
CA GLU A 146 -22.94 -33.77 -47.09
C GLU A 146 -21.95 -34.68 -46.35
N ILE A 147 -22.31 -35.96 -46.17
CA ILE A 147 -21.45 -36.99 -45.61
C ILE A 147 -21.14 -37.99 -46.73
N ASP A 148 -19.87 -38.10 -47.10
CA ASP A 148 -19.36 -39.11 -48.02
C ASP A 148 -18.70 -40.24 -47.22
N PHE A 149 -19.38 -41.39 -47.16
CA PHE A 149 -18.91 -42.54 -46.39
C PHE A 149 -17.76 -43.29 -47.08
N ILE A 150 -17.56 -43.14 -48.39
CA ILE A 150 -16.42 -43.76 -49.11
C ILE A 150 -15.14 -42.99 -48.77
N LYS A 151 -15.20 -41.66 -48.87
CA LYS A 151 -14.07 -40.77 -48.56
C LYS A 151 -13.90 -40.52 -47.06
N LYS A 152 -14.87 -40.94 -46.24
CA LYS A 152 -14.95 -40.64 -44.79
C LYS A 152 -14.85 -39.12 -44.54
N GLN A 153 -15.55 -38.35 -45.36
CA GLN A 153 -15.48 -36.89 -45.38
C GLN A 153 -16.86 -36.27 -45.13
N VAL A 154 -16.92 -35.22 -44.33
CA VAL A 154 -18.08 -34.36 -44.19
C VAL A 154 -17.79 -33.01 -44.86
N TYR A 155 -18.75 -32.51 -45.61
CA TYR A 155 -18.77 -31.17 -46.20
C TYR A 155 -19.99 -30.43 -45.66
N ALA A 156 -19.84 -29.17 -45.24
CA ALA A 156 -20.94 -28.36 -44.74
C ALA A 156 -20.84 -26.91 -45.22
N THR A 157 -21.99 -26.32 -45.55
CA THR A 157 -22.13 -24.91 -45.98
C THR A 157 -23.51 -24.38 -45.58
N GLY A 158 -23.69 -23.05 -45.64
CA GLY A 158 -25.02 -22.45 -45.60
C GLY A 158 -25.79 -22.64 -46.92
N LEU A 159 -27.09 -22.38 -46.89
CA LEU A 159 -27.96 -22.35 -48.07
C LEU A 159 -28.44 -20.92 -48.34
N PRO A 160 -28.55 -20.50 -49.62
CA PRO A 160 -29.09 -19.19 -49.96
C PRO A 160 -30.60 -19.11 -49.64
N ASP A 161 -31.01 -17.99 -49.03
CA ASP A 161 -32.41 -17.60 -48.90
C ASP A 161 -32.96 -17.07 -50.25
N SER A 162 -34.25 -16.83 -50.32
CA SER A 162 -35.01 -16.19 -51.41
C SER A 162 -34.41 -14.88 -51.94
N LEU A 163 -33.60 -14.17 -51.14
CA LEU A 163 -32.87 -12.95 -51.52
C LEU A 163 -31.39 -13.21 -51.90
N GLY A 164 -30.96 -14.47 -52.00
CA GLY A 164 -29.58 -14.87 -52.33
C GLY A 164 -28.57 -14.77 -51.17
N VAL A 165 -29.01 -14.41 -49.96
CA VAL A 165 -28.15 -14.32 -48.77
C VAL A 165 -27.98 -15.71 -48.17
N ILE A 166 -26.73 -16.16 -47.97
CA ILE A 166 -26.42 -17.46 -47.37
C ILE A 166 -26.82 -17.46 -45.89
N GLN A 167 -27.76 -18.33 -45.52
CA GLN A 167 -28.24 -18.56 -44.15
C GLN A 167 -27.70 -19.87 -43.58
N GLY A 168 -27.52 -19.91 -42.25
CA GLY A 168 -27.10 -21.10 -41.51
C GLY A 168 -25.67 -21.56 -41.83
N LYS A 169 -24.72 -20.61 -41.74
CA LYS A 169 -23.28 -20.87 -41.84
C LYS A 169 -22.86 -22.00 -40.89
N PRO A 170 -21.99 -22.93 -41.33
CA PRO A 170 -21.57 -24.05 -40.52
C PRO A 170 -20.84 -23.62 -39.23
N VAL A 171 -21.26 -24.20 -38.12
CA VAL A 171 -20.64 -24.09 -36.79
C VAL A 171 -20.11 -25.47 -36.41
N PHE A 172 -18.79 -25.59 -36.29
CA PHE A 172 -18.11 -26.81 -35.90
C PHE A 172 -17.50 -26.63 -34.52
N SER A 173 -17.75 -27.57 -33.61
CA SER A 173 -17.08 -27.64 -32.31
C SER A 173 -16.46 -29.00 -32.07
N ASP A 174 -15.31 -28.99 -31.39
CA ASP A 174 -14.50 -30.16 -31.05
C ASP A 174 -13.99 -29.94 -29.62
N GLY A 175 -14.68 -30.52 -28.64
CA GLY A 175 -14.45 -30.23 -27.22
C GLY A 175 -14.74 -28.76 -26.87
N PRO A 176 -13.78 -28.00 -26.29
CA PRO A 176 -13.98 -26.60 -25.91
C PRO A 176 -13.79 -25.59 -27.06
N GLN A 177 -13.36 -26.02 -28.25
CA GLN A 177 -13.08 -25.13 -29.38
C GLN A 177 -14.29 -25.07 -30.34
N GLU A 178 -14.70 -23.86 -30.72
CA GLU A 178 -15.81 -23.61 -31.64
C GLU A 178 -15.35 -22.72 -32.81
N PHE A 179 -15.76 -23.07 -34.03
CA PHE A 179 -15.40 -22.37 -35.26
C PHE A 179 -16.66 -22.11 -36.09
N GLN A 180 -16.79 -20.89 -36.58
CA GLN A 180 -17.81 -20.52 -37.57
C GLN A 180 -17.13 -20.24 -38.92
N ALA A 181 -17.67 -20.83 -39.99
CA ALA A 181 -17.09 -20.74 -41.32
C ALA A 181 -18.16 -20.62 -42.41
N ASP A 182 -17.76 -20.30 -43.64
CA ASP A 182 -18.67 -20.38 -44.80
C ASP A 182 -18.76 -21.83 -45.32
N GLU A 183 -17.60 -22.50 -45.43
CA GLU A 183 -17.50 -23.89 -45.87
C GLU A 183 -16.57 -24.68 -44.94
N ILE A 184 -16.99 -25.89 -44.58
CA ILE A 184 -16.18 -26.83 -43.79
C ILE A 184 -16.08 -28.15 -44.54
N THR A 185 -14.86 -28.64 -44.72
CA THR A 185 -14.58 -29.98 -45.20
C THR A 185 -13.71 -30.71 -44.19
N TYR A 186 -14.18 -31.82 -43.63
CA TYR A 186 -13.45 -32.56 -42.60
C TYR A 186 -13.40 -34.05 -42.90
N ASN A 187 -12.24 -34.68 -42.76
CA ASN A 187 -12.06 -36.11 -42.96
C ASN A 187 -11.90 -36.82 -41.61
N PHE A 188 -12.81 -37.73 -41.28
CA PHE A 188 -12.89 -38.39 -39.98
C PHE A 188 -11.70 -39.34 -39.70
N ASP A 189 -11.09 -39.93 -40.74
CA ASP A 189 -9.99 -40.89 -40.62
C ASP A 189 -8.65 -40.18 -40.40
N THR A 190 -8.35 -39.22 -41.28
CA THR A 190 -7.09 -38.47 -41.24
C THR A 190 -7.09 -37.34 -40.22
N ARG A 191 -8.26 -37.01 -39.66
CA ARG A 191 -8.51 -35.84 -38.79
C ARG A 191 -8.03 -34.52 -39.39
N LYS A 192 -8.03 -34.43 -40.73
CA LYS A 192 -7.65 -33.22 -41.49
C LYS A 192 -8.91 -32.47 -41.85
N GLY A 193 -8.91 -31.17 -41.57
CA GLY A 193 -10.00 -30.25 -41.94
C GLY A 193 -9.49 -29.12 -42.83
N VAL A 194 -10.27 -28.74 -43.83
CA VAL A 194 -10.12 -27.50 -44.59
C VAL A 194 -11.36 -26.65 -44.36
N ILE A 195 -11.13 -25.41 -43.94
CA ILE A 195 -12.18 -24.44 -43.63
C ILE A 195 -11.93 -23.19 -44.47
N LYS A 196 -12.97 -22.61 -45.07
CA LYS A 196 -12.89 -21.34 -45.80
C LYS A 196 -13.59 -20.22 -45.03
N HIS A 197 -12.98 -19.04 -45.04
CA HIS A 197 -13.44 -17.83 -44.35
C HIS A 197 -13.81 -18.09 -42.89
N VAL A 198 -12.81 -18.42 -42.05
CA VAL A 198 -13.02 -18.56 -40.61
C VAL A 198 -12.69 -17.26 -39.89
N MET A 199 -13.44 -17.01 -38.83
CA MET A 199 -13.02 -16.15 -37.72
C MET A 199 -12.88 -17.05 -36.49
N THR A 200 -11.70 -17.02 -35.85
CA THR A 200 -11.45 -17.77 -34.62
C THR A 200 -10.83 -16.86 -33.57
N GLN A 201 -11.27 -17.02 -32.33
CA GLN A 201 -10.73 -16.30 -31.19
C GLN A 201 -9.72 -17.20 -30.47
N GLU A 202 -8.51 -16.69 -30.26
CA GLU A 202 -7.45 -17.38 -29.53
C GLU A 202 -6.82 -16.39 -28.53
N GLY A 203 -7.05 -16.63 -27.23
CA GLY A 203 -6.62 -15.70 -26.17
C GLY A 203 -7.32 -14.34 -26.28
N GLU A 204 -6.53 -13.25 -26.25
CA GLU A 204 -7.02 -11.87 -26.44
C GLU A 204 -7.12 -11.47 -27.93
N GLY A 205 -6.72 -12.35 -28.86
CA GLY A 205 -6.66 -12.08 -30.30
C GLY A 205 -7.73 -12.81 -31.12
N PHE A 206 -8.06 -12.24 -32.28
CA PHE A 206 -8.92 -12.78 -33.32
C PHE A 206 -8.09 -13.00 -34.58
N ILE A 207 -8.21 -14.19 -35.15
CA ILE A 207 -7.57 -14.59 -36.40
C ILE A 207 -8.68 -14.75 -37.43
N HIS A 208 -8.57 -14.03 -38.55
CA HIS A 208 -9.39 -14.31 -39.73
C HIS A 208 -8.50 -14.95 -40.79
N GLY A 209 -9.00 -16.00 -41.43
CA GLY A 209 -8.28 -16.69 -42.49
C GLY A 209 -9.19 -17.04 -43.65
N GLU A 210 -8.71 -16.77 -44.86
CA GLU A 210 -9.40 -17.11 -46.09
C GLU A 210 -9.46 -18.62 -46.30
N LYS A 211 -8.33 -19.31 -46.08
CA LYS A 211 -8.25 -20.77 -46.15
C LYS A 211 -7.40 -21.34 -45.03
N ILE A 212 -8.01 -22.23 -44.26
CA ILE A 212 -7.40 -22.82 -43.08
C ILE A 212 -7.34 -24.32 -43.22
N LYS A 213 -6.20 -24.90 -42.83
CA LYS A 213 -5.96 -26.33 -42.86
C LYS A 213 -5.49 -26.81 -41.49
N ARG A 214 -6.30 -27.64 -40.83
CA ARG A 214 -5.92 -28.35 -39.59
C ARG A 214 -5.16 -29.62 -39.93
N LEU A 215 -4.02 -29.83 -39.27
CA LEU A 215 -3.19 -31.01 -39.37
C LEU A 215 -3.54 -32.02 -38.26
N LYS A 216 -3.06 -33.26 -38.40
CA LYS A 216 -3.32 -34.36 -37.46
C LYS A 216 -2.77 -34.07 -36.05
N ASP A 217 -1.74 -33.24 -35.95
CA ASP A 217 -1.10 -32.81 -34.71
C ASP A 217 -1.63 -31.46 -34.18
N GLU A 218 -2.88 -31.14 -34.55
CA GLU A 218 -3.61 -29.93 -34.12
C GLU A 218 -3.03 -28.60 -34.61
N ARG A 219 -1.91 -28.59 -35.35
CA ARG A 219 -1.41 -27.37 -35.99
C ARG A 219 -2.37 -26.88 -37.05
N ILE A 220 -2.59 -25.58 -37.08
CA ILE A 220 -3.52 -24.92 -38.00
C ILE A 220 -2.73 -24.01 -38.92
N ASN A 221 -2.71 -24.32 -40.21
CA ASN A 221 -2.11 -23.47 -41.23
C ASN A 221 -3.17 -22.54 -41.81
N VAL A 222 -2.86 -21.25 -41.84
CA VAL A 222 -3.72 -20.19 -42.38
C VAL A 222 -3.04 -19.64 -43.63
N SER A 223 -3.75 -19.64 -44.75
CA SER A 223 -3.38 -18.93 -45.98
C SER A 223 -4.23 -17.68 -46.08
N SER A 224 -3.57 -16.55 -46.34
CA SER A 224 -4.16 -15.21 -46.47
C SER A 224 -5.09 -14.86 -45.32
N GLY A 225 -4.59 -14.09 -44.36
CA GLY A 225 -5.35 -13.79 -43.16
C GLY A 225 -4.99 -12.45 -42.54
N GLN A 226 -5.71 -12.16 -41.47
CA GLN A 226 -5.54 -10.96 -40.66
C GLN A 226 -5.59 -11.34 -39.18
N TYR A 227 -4.77 -10.68 -38.37
CA TYR A 227 -4.73 -10.84 -36.92
C TYR A 227 -5.02 -9.50 -36.24
N THR A 228 -5.94 -9.51 -35.28
CA THR A 228 -6.39 -8.30 -34.57
C THR A 228 -6.77 -8.66 -33.14
N THR A 229 -6.84 -7.69 -32.22
CA THR A 229 -7.49 -7.88 -30.90
C THR A 229 -8.87 -7.21 -30.85
N CYS A 230 -9.40 -6.84 -32.01
CA CYS A 230 -10.75 -6.33 -32.18
C CYS A 230 -11.71 -7.47 -32.46
N ASN A 231 -12.80 -7.54 -31.69
CA ASN A 231 -13.85 -8.54 -31.88
C ASN A 231 -14.87 -8.17 -32.97
N LEU A 232 -14.73 -7.00 -33.61
CA LEU A 232 -15.64 -6.55 -34.67
C LEU A 232 -15.32 -7.27 -36.00
N PRO A 233 -16.33 -7.59 -36.83
CA PRO A 233 -16.11 -8.21 -38.15
C PRO A 233 -15.19 -7.38 -39.06
N HIS A 234 -15.30 -6.05 -38.98
CA HIS A 234 -14.35 -5.11 -39.55
C HIS A 234 -13.51 -4.51 -38.41
N PRO A 235 -12.29 -5.00 -38.19
CA PRO A 235 -11.48 -4.55 -37.06
C PRO A 235 -10.90 -3.15 -37.29
N HIS A 236 -10.82 -2.33 -36.23
CA HIS A 236 -10.20 -0.99 -36.31
C HIS A 236 -8.73 -1.04 -36.73
N PHE A 237 -8.05 -2.14 -36.44
CA PHE A 237 -6.67 -2.38 -36.85
C PHE A 237 -6.41 -3.88 -37.01
N GLU A 238 -5.51 -4.25 -37.91
CA GLU A 238 -5.19 -5.63 -38.20
C GLU A 238 -3.80 -5.78 -38.81
N PHE A 239 -3.13 -6.90 -38.51
CA PHE A 239 -1.93 -7.32 -39.22
C PHE A 239 -2.32 -8.30 -40.32
N ARG A 240 -2.17 -7.88 -41.58
CA ARG A 240 -2.43 -8.73 -42.74
C ARG A 240 -1.20 -9.53 -43.10
N TYR A 241 -1.36 -10.84 -43.35
CA TYR A 241 -0.27 -11.75 -43.69
C TYR A 241 -0.70 -12.73 -44.79
N GLY A 242 0.26 -13.16 -45.61
CA GLY A 242 0.00 -14.14 -46.65
C GLY A 242 -0.07 -15.59 -46.15
N LYS A 243 0.69 -15.93 -45.10
CA LYS A 243 0.73 -17.27 -44.51
C LYS A 243 0.96 -17.17 -43.00
N ALA A 244 0.27 -17.98 -42.21
CA ALA A 244 0.54 -18.15 -40.79
C ALA A 244 0.32 -19.60 -40.34
N GLN A 245 0.89 -19.96 -39.21
CA GLN A 245 0.70 -21.23 -38.53
C GLN A 245 0.37 -20.96 -37.07
N LEU A 246 -0.81 -21.40 -36.63
CA LEU A 246 -1.25 -21.42 -35.25
C LEU A 246 -0.87 -22.77 -34.64
N ILE A 247 -0.11 -22.71 -33.54
CA ILE A 247 0.23 -23.85 -32.70
C ILE A 247 -0.56 -23.66 -31.38
N PRO A 248 -1.64 -24.41 -31.16
CA PRO A 248 -2.47 -24.30 -29.96
C PRO A 248 -1.62 -24.35 -28.67
N ASN A 249 -1.93 -23.50 -27.69
CA ASN A 249 -1.24 -23.42 -26.39
C ASN A 249 0.29 -23.13 -26.43
N LYS A 250 0.85 -22.67 -27.55
CA LYS A 250 2.25 -22.22 -27.70
C LYS A 250 2.40 -20.82 -28.31
N MET A 251 2.11 -20.68 -29.61
CA MET A 251 2.29 -19.44 -30.38
C MET A 251 1.62 -19.46 -31.76
N ILE A 252 1.42 -18.28 -32.33
CA ILE A 252 1.08 -18.03 -33.73
C ILE A 252 2.33 -17.48 -34.42
N VAL A 253 2.71 -18.10 -35.54
CA VAL A 253 3.84 -17.66 -36.37
C VAL A 253 3.28 -17.20 -37.71
N SER A 254 3.45 -15.93 -38.06
CA SER A 254 3.12 -15.42 -39.41
C SER A 254 4.37 -15.26 -40.25
N GLY A 255 4.23 -15.40 -41.56
CA GLY A 255 5.20 -14.86 -42.52
C GLY A 255 5.16 -13.32 -42.56
N PRO A 256 5.69 -12.70 -43.62
CA PRO A 256 5.67 -11.26 -43.77
C PRO A 256 4.26 -10.70 -43.59
N ALA A 257 4.15 -9.68 -42.75
CA ALA A 257 2.89 -9.05 -42.41
C ALA A 257 3.02 -7.53 -42.41
N TYR A 258 1.92 -6.82 -42.62
CA TYR A 258 1.88 -5.36 -42.54
C TYR A 258 0.69 -4.91 -41.71
N LEU A 259 0.83 -3.78 -41.02
CA LEU A 259 -0.23 -3.20 -40.21
C LEU A 259 -1.19 -2.42 -41.11
N ALA A 260 -2.48 -2.67 -40.98
CA ALA A 260 -3.55 -1.87 -41.54
C ALA A 260 -4.39 -1.27 -40.40
N ILE A 261 -4.73 0.01 -40.51
CA ILE A 261 -5.61 0.73 -39.56
C ILE A 261 -6.80 1.27 -40.36
N GLU A 262 -8.02 0.99 -39.92
CA GLU A 262 -9.26 1.36 -40.62
C GLU A 262 -9.24 0.95 -42.12
N GLY A 263 -8.66 -0.23 -42.41
CA GLY A 263 -8.51 -0.75 -43.77
C GLY A 263 -7.38 -0.12 -44.61
N VAL A 264 -6.69 0.91 -44.11
CA VAL A 264 -5.56 1.57 -44.78
C VAL A 264 -4.25 0.88 -44.39
N ALA A 265 -3.55 0.32 -45.38
CA ALA A 265 -2.24 -0.31 -45.18
C ALA A 265 -1.17 0.75 -44.86
N LEU A 266 -0.48 0.59 -43.73
CA LEU A 266 0.69 1.39 -43.40
C LEU A 266 1.92 0.80 -44.11
N PRO A 267 2.89 1.63 -44.52
CA PRO A 267 4.12 1.19 -45.21
C PRO A 267 5.11 0.44 -44.29
N ILE A 268 4.65 -0.07 -43.16
CA ILE A 268 5.46 -0.78 -42.16
C ILE A 268 5.16 -2.27 -42.30
N ALA A 269 6.09 -3.00 -42.92
CA ALA A 269 6.06 -4.46 -43.03
C ALA A 269 7.04 -5.09 -42.04
N ILE A 270 6.57 -6.11 -41.33
CA ILE A 270 7.39 -6.97 -40.49
C ILE A 270 7.71 -8.26 -41.25
N PRO A 271 8.94 -8.79 -41.18
CA PRO A 271 9.34 -9.98 -41.94
C PRO A 271 8.65 -11.25 -41.47
N PHE A 272 8.25 -11.30 -40.19
CA PHE A 272 7.46 -12.35 -39.57
C PHE A 272 6.84 -11.83 -38.27
N GLY A 273 5.74 -12.43 -37.82
CA GLY A 273 5.08 -12.13 -36.55
C GLY A 273 5.12 -13.34 -35.63
N LEU A 274 5.44 -13.14 -34.35
CA LEU A 274 5.40 -14.18 -33.32
C LEU A 274 4.46 -13.73 -32.21
N PHE A 275 3.24 -14.26 -32.20
CA PHE A 275 2.24 -13.90 -31.18
C PHE A 275 2.06 -15.07 -30.20
N PRO A 276 2.46 -14.94 -28.94
CA PRO A 276 2.29 -16.00 -27.95
C PRO A 276 0.80 -16.21 -27.62
N ASN A 277 0.26 -17.43 -27.74
CA ASN A 277 -1.14 -17.76 -27.36
C ASN A 277 -1.26 -18.50 -26.02
N LYS A 278 -0.18 -18.54 -25.20
CA LYS A 278 -0.20 -19.12 -23.85
C LYS A 278 -0.05 -18.01 -22.82
N SER A 279 -0.92 -18.04 -21.81
CA SER A 279 -0.90 -17.22 -20.61
C SER A 279 0.29 -17.55 -19.70
N GLY A 280 0.99 -16.53 -19.19
CA GLY A 280 2.04 -16.67 -18.15
C GLY A 280 3.37 -15.96 -18.44
N GLN A 281 4.27 -15.98 -17.46
CA GLN A 281 5.60 -15.34 -17.52
C GLN A 281 6.43 -15.90 -18.68
N ARG A 282 6.95 -15.02 -19.53
CA ARG A 282 7.88 -15.37 -20.61
C ARG A 282 9.07 -14.45 -20.62
N SER A 283 10.27 -15.02 -20.57
CA SER A 283 11.50 -14.25 -20.73
C SER A 283 11.58 -13.68 -22.15
N GLY A 284 12.05 -12.43 -22.27
CA GLY A 284 12.04 -11.72 -23.54
C GLY A 284 12.76 -10.37 -23.48
N ILE A 285 13.08 -9.84 -24.66
CA ILE A 285 13.68 -8.51 -24.80
C ILE A 285 12.59 -7.47 -24.55
N ILE A 286 12.91 -6.46 -23.72
CA ILE A 286 12.08 -5.28 -23.51
C ILE A 286 12.47 -4.25 -24.57
N ILE A 287 11.49 -3.84 -25.37
CA ILE A 287 11.67 -2.86 -26.43
C ILE A 287 11.90 -1.48 -25.78
N PRO A 288 12.93 -0.73 -26.21
CA PRO A 288 13.20 0.58 -25.67
C PRO A 288 12.14 1.59 -26.10
N ARG A 289 12.02 2.65 -25.31
CA ARG A 289 11.34 3.89 -25.68
C ARG A 289 12.37 4.83 -26.28
N TRP A 290 12.10 5.36 -27.46
CA TRP A 290 12.89 6.44 -28.04
C TRP A 290 12.21 7.80 -27.79
N GLY A 291 13.01 8.85 -27.71
CA GLY A 291 12.51 10.22 -27.56
C GLY A 291 13.63 11.23 -27.55
N GLU A 292 13.30 12.48 -27.22
CA GLU A 292 14.26 13.58 -27.10
C GLU A 292 14.07 14.26 -25.73
N SER A 293 15.18 14.60 -25.10
CA SER A 293 15.25 15.38 -23.86
C SER A 293 16.04 16.64 -24.13
N GLN A 294 15.51 17.82 -23.78
CA GLN A 294 16.19 19.08 -24.12
C GLN A 294 17.62 19.18 -23.58
N ASN A 295 17.88 18.66 -22.37
CA ASN A 295 19.18 18.80 -21.71
C ASN A 295 20.12 17.61 -21.90
N ARG A 296 19.63 16.49 -22.45
CA ARG A 296 20.38 15.22 -22.60
C ARG A 296 20.37 14.66 -24.03
N GLY A 297 19.66 15.31 -24.96
CA GLY A 297 19.53 14.89 -26.36
C GLY A 297 18.55 13.75 -26.57
N PHE A 298 18.67 13.07 -27.72
CA PHE A 298 17.87 11.88 -28.05
C PHE A 298 18.22 10.73 -27.11
N TYR A 299 17.26 9.86 -26.84
CA TYR A 299 17.47 8.74 -25.93
C TYR A 299 16.81 7.44 -26.40
N PHE A 300 17.40 6.33 -25.96
CA PHE A 300 16.78 5.02 -25.88
C PHE A 300 16.69 4.63 -24.41
N GLU A 301 15.49 4.69 -23.83
CA GLU A 301 15.22 4.28 -22.46
C GLU A 301 14.64 2.87 -22.43
N ARG A 302 14.84 2.14 -21.34
CA ARG A 302 14.23 0.83 -21.03
C ARG A 302 14.62 -0.32 -21.96
N LEU A 303 15.70 -0.21 -22.73
CA LEU A 303 16.23 -1.36 -23.47
C LEU A 303 16.66 -2.42 -22.47
N GLY A 304 16.16 -3.64 -22.56
CA GLY A 304 16.51 -4.62 -21.54
C GLY A 304 16.04 -6.04 -21.81
N TYR A 305 16.15 -6.87 -20.79
CA TYR A 305 15.70 -8.25 -20.81
C TYR A 305 14.90 -8.55 -19.55
N TYR A 306 13.70 -9.11 -19.75
CA TYR A 306 12.90 -9.72 -18.71
C TYR A 306 13.23 -11.21 -18.63
N TRP A 307 13.53 -11.68 -17.43
CA TRP A 307 13.84 -13.07 -17.13
C TRP A 307 12.87 -13.63 -16.09
N GLY A 308 11.93 -14.47 -16.54
CA GLY A 308 11.09 -15.28 -15.65
C GLY A 308 11.90 -16.48 -15.15
N ILE A 309 12.49 -16.37 -13.96
CA ILE A 309 13.36 -17.42 -13.39
C ILE A 309 12.53 -18.65 -13.00
N ASN A 310 11.43 -18.44 -12.27
CA ASN A 310 10.43 -19.45 -11.92
C ASN A 310 9.12 -18.78 -11.47
N ASP A 311 8.07 -19.57 -11.18
CA ASP A 311 6.75 -19.08 -10.78
C ASP A 311 6.75 -18.12 -9.57
N TYR A 312 7.79 -18.16 -8.73
CA TYR A 312 7.90 -17.34 -7.53
C TYR A 312 8.75 -16.09 -7.73
N MET A 313 9.64 -16.04 -8.72
CA MET A 313 10.62 -14.96 -8.86
C MET A 313 10.95 -14.61 -10.31
N ASP A 314 11.07 -13.33 -10.57
CA ASP A 314 11.51 -12.79 -11.85
C ASP A 314 12.55 -11.68 -11.67
N PHE A 315 13.28 -11.43 -12.74
CA PHE A 315 14.32 -10.43 -12.80
C PHE A 315 14.20 -9.64 -14.10
N THR A 316 14.23 -8.33 -14.01
CA THR A 316 14.25 -7.42 -15.14
C THR A 316 15.51 -6.58 -15.07
N ILE A 317 16.24 -6.47 -16.17
CA ILE A 317 17.35 -5.54 -16.28
C ILE A 317 17.12 -4.65 -17.49
N THR A 318 17.06 -3.35 -17.27
CA THR A 318 16.97 -2.37 -18.36
C THR A 318 18.10 -1.34 -18.27
N GLY A 319 18.42 -0.73 -19.41
CA GLY A 319 19.36 0.36 -19.53
C GLY A 319 18.79 1.51 -20.34
N ASP A 320 19.26 2.69 -20.02
CA ASP A 320 18.94 3.94 -20.70
C ASP A 320 20.21 4.54 -21.28
N ILE A 321 20.15 5.05 -22.51
CA ILE A 321 21.28 5.69 -23.19
C ILE A 321 20.78 6.99 -23.83
N PHE A 322 21.52 8.07 -23.65
CA PHE A 322 21.22 9.40 -24.19
C PHE A 322 22.38 9.86 -25.10
N THR A 323 22.07 10.58 -26.18
CA THR A 323 23.09 11.10 -27.11
C THR A 323 23.99 12.15 -26.48
N GLY A 324 23.52 12.83 -25.42
CA GLY A 324 24.33 13.70 -24.56
C GLY A 324 25.29 12.95 -23.62
N GLY A 325 25.41 11.62 -23.75
CA GLY A 325 26.33 10.77 -22.99
C GLY A 325 25.79 10.27 -21.65
N SER A 326 24.58 10.70 -21.25
CA SER A 326 23.92 10.17 -20.05
C SER A 326 23.55 8.71 -20.23
N TRP A 327 23.59 7.94 -19.15
CA TRP A 327 23.19 6.54 -19.17
C TRP A 327 22.67 6.09 -17.81
N ALA A 328 21.83 5.06 -17.80
CA ALA A 328 21.34 4.44 -16.58
C ALA A 328 21.20 2.92 -16.71
N ILE A 329 21.22 2.23 -15.57
CA ILE A 329 20.95 0.81 -15.44
C ILE A 329 19.96 0.58 -14.30
N ASN A 330 18.93 -0.20 -14.56
CA ASN A 330 17.75 -0.32 -13.70
C ASN A 330 17.39 -1.81 -13.47
N PRO A 331 18.18 -2.57 -12.69
CA PRO A 331 17.79 -3.92 -12.26
C PRO A 331 16.60 -3.91 -11.29
N MET A 332 15.66 -4.82 -11.54
CA MET A 332 14.48 -5.07 -10.72
C MET A 332 14.32 -6.57 -10.49
N TYR A 333 14.18 -6.97 -9.24
CA TYR A 333 13.98 -8.35 -8.81
C TYR A 333 12.68 -8.45 -8.00
N ARG A 334 11.72 -9.25 -8.48
CA ARG A 334 10.44 -9.45 -7.80
C ARG A 334 10.32 -10.89 -7.35
N TYR A 335 9.80 -11.07 -6.14
CA TYR A 335 9.60 -12.40 -5.57
C TYR A 335 8.29 -12.46 -4.77
N LYS A 336 7.57 -13.57 -4.86
CA LYS A 336 6.28 -13.81 -4.20
C LYS A 336 6.11 -15.30 -4.07
N LYS A 337 6.02 -15.76 -2.84
CA LYS A 337 5.64 -17.13 -2.49
C LYS A 337 4.41 -17.07 -1.61
N ARG A 338 3.33 -17.65 -2.11
CA ARG A 338 2.03 -17.68 -1.44
C ARG A 338 2.18 -18.18 0.00
N TYR A 339 1.50 -17.53 0.94
CA TYR A 339 1.53 -17.87 2.37
C TYR A 339 2.90 -17.83 3.02
N LYS A 340 3.90 -17.21 2.36
CA LYS A 340 5.25 -17.06 2.91
C LYS A 340 5.70 -15.61 2.89
N TYR A 341 5.91 -15.05 1.71
CA TYR A 341 6.46 -13.70 1.57
C TYR A 341 6.22 -13.11 0.18
N SER A 342 6.29 -11.80 0.09
CA SER A 342 6.26 -11.05 -1.16
C SER A 342 7.17 -9.84 -1.07
N GLY A 343 7.82 -9.47 -2.16
CA GLY A 343 8.62 -8.25 -2.19
C GLY A 343 9.17 -7.91 -3.57
N ASN A 344 9.70 -6.71 -3.66
CA ASN A 344 10.35 -6.15 -4.83
C ASN A 344 11.65 -5.46 -4.41
N PHE A 345 12.71 -5.70 -5.14
CA PHE A 345 13.98 -5.01 -4.99
C PHE A 345 14.29 -4.31 -6.31
N SER A 346 14.51 -3.00 -6.27
CA SER A 346 14.85 -2.20 -7.44
C SER A 346 16.03 -1.31 -7.10
N PHE A 347 17.06 -1.37 -7.93
CA PHE A 347 18.22 -0.53 -7.82
C PHE A 347 18.39 0.19 -9.14
N ASN A 348 18.42 1.52 -9.12
CA ASN A 348 18.65 2.32 -10.32
C ASN A 348 19.94 3.08 -10.12
N TYR A 349 20.82 3.03 -11.10
CA TYR A 349 22.08 3.77 -11.11
C TYR A 349 22.18 4.53 -12.42
N ALA A 350 22.47 5.82 -12.35
CA ALA A 350 22.51 6.70 -13.51
C ALA A 350 23.69 7.66 -13.44
N LYS A 351 24.33 7.89 -14.59
CA LYS A 351 25.20 9.04 -14.80
C LYS A 351 24.50 10.02 -15.72
N ASN A 352 24.27 11.22 -15.20
CA ASN A 352 23.61 12.31 -15.90
C ASN A 352 24.66 13.35 -16.30
N PHE A 353 24.72 13.65 -17.59
CA PHE A 353 25.50 14.74 -18.16
C PHE A 353 24.53 15.74 -18.78
N THR A 354 24.65 17.01 -18.42
CA THR A 354 23.88 18.11 -19.02
C THR A 354 24.82 19.18 -19.56
N GLY A 355 24.52 19.72 -20.74
CA GLY A 355 25.39 20.62 -21.48
C GLY A 355 26.24 19.89 -22.53
N ASP A 356 26.85 20.64 -23.45
CA ASP A 356 27.65 20.07 -24.53
C ASP A 356 28.94 19.44 -24.00
N ARG A 357 29.39 18.38 -24.67
CA ARG A 357 30.54 17.55 -24.25
C ARG A 357 31.80 18.39 -23.95
N ASP A 358 32.01 19.42 -24.76
CA ASP A 358 33.20 20.28 -24.78
C ASP A 358 32.94 21.69 -24.22
N SER A 359 31.75 21.93 -23.64
CA SER A 359 31.44 23.20 -22.98
C SER A 359 31.96 23.21 -21.54
N PRO A 360 32.55 24.33 -21.06
CA PRO A 360 32.91 24.50 -19.65
C PRO A 360 31.69 24.46 -18.71
N ASP A 361 30.47 24.63 -19.24
CA ASP A 361 29.22 24.58 -18.48
C ASP A 361 28.67 23.15 -18.31
N ARG A 362 29.44 22.12 -18.71
CA ARG A 362 29.01 20.72 -18.58
C ARG A 362 28.92 20.31 -17.12
N ASN A 363 27.74 19.86 -16.71
CA ASN A 363 27.49 19.35 -15.36
C ASN A 363 27.39 17.82 -15.37
N GLU A 364 28.03 17.16 -14.40
CA GLU A 364 27.99 15.71 -14.19
C GLU A 364 27.36 15.39 -12.83
N ALA A 365 26.32 14.55 -12.83
CA ALA A 365 25.70 14.02 -11.63
C ALA A 365 25.70 12.49 -11.67
N THR A 366 26.21 11.87 -10.60
CA THR A 366 26.09 10.43 -10.39
C THR A 366 24.96 10.17 -9.41
N ASP A 367 23.93 9.49 -9.88
CA ASP A 367 22.68 9.29 -9.18
C ASP A 367 22.38 7.82 -8.92
N PHE A 368 21.76 7.53 -7.78
CA PHE A 368 21.25 6.20 -7.51
C PHE A 368 19.92 6.24 -6.74
N SER A 369 19.12 5.20 -6.89
CA SER A 369 18.00 4.91 -6.00
C SER A 369 17.95 3.44 -5.65
N LEU A 370 17.59 3.16 -4.39
CA LEU A 370 17.42 1.82 -3.86
C LEU A 370 16.04 1.73 -3.22
N ILE A 371 15.20 0.89 -3.82
CA ILE A 371 13.85 0.60 -3.34
C ILE A 371 13.79 -0.88 -3.00
N TRP A 372 13.50 -1.22 -1.76
CA TRP A 372 13.26 -2.60 -1.36
C TRP A 372 12.02 -2.71 -0.49
N SER A 373 11.02 -3.42 -0.99
CA SER A 373 9.85 -3.79 -0.24
C SER A 373 9.88 -5.29 0.07
N HIS A 374 9.57 -5.64 1.31
CA HIS A 374 9.38 -7.01 1.76
C HIS A 374 8.21 -7.05 2.74
N ASN A 375 7.32 -8.00 2.53
CA ASN A 375 6.23 -8.30 3.45
C ASN A 375 6.12 -9.81 3.63
N GLN A 376 6.35 -10.27 4.86
CA GLN A 376 6.09 -11.64 5.26
C GLN A 376 4.58 -11.83 5.53
N ASP A 377 4.02 -12.93 5.05
CA ASP A 377 2.63 -13.30 5.34
C ASP A 377 2.51 -13.71 6.83
N PRO A 378 1.57 -13.14 7.62
CA PRO A 378 1.35 -13.55 9.00
C PRO A 378 1.07 -15.05 9.18
N LYS A 379 0.52 -15.72 8.16
CA LYS A 379 0.29 -17.18 8.17
C LYS A 379 1.58 -17.99 8.14
N ALA A 380 2.68 -17.42 7.62
CA ALA A 380 3.97 -18.10 7.54
C ALA A 380 4.59 -18.33 8.92
N ARG A 381 4.46 -17.33 9.81
CA ARG A 381 4.88 -17.38 11.21
C ARG A 381 3.97 -16.47 12.07
N PRO A 382 2.96 -17.02 12.77
CA PRO A 382 1.99 -16.20 13.52
C PRO A 382 2.59 -15.32 14.61
N ASN A 383 3.71 -15.73 15.21
CA ASN A 383 4.36 -15.05 16.35
C ASN A 383 5.54 -14.17 15.94
N SER A 384 5.85 -14.05 14.65
CA SER A 384 6.98 -13.24 14.17
C SER A 384 6.73 -12.70 12.78
N ARG A 385 6.97 -11.42 12.55
CA ARG A 385 6.80 -10.81 11.24
C ARG A 385 8.02 -9.96 10.91
N PHE A 386 8.56 -10.19 9.72
CA PHE A 386 9.57 -9.35 9.11
C PHE A 386 8.94 -8.50 8.00
N THR A 387 9.22 -7.20 8.02
CA THR A 387 8.84 -6.28 6.95
C THR A 387 10.01 -5.35 6.64
N ALA A 388 10.13 -4.98 5.37
CA ALA A 388 11.08 -3.97 4.92
C ALA A 388 10.40 -3.03 3.94
N ASN A 389 10.68 -1.75 4.08
CA ASN A 389 10.35 -0.69 3.14
C ASN A 389 11.53 0.27 3.14
N VAL A 390 12.52 -0.02 2.30
CA VAL A 390 13.71 0.78 2.11
C VAL A 390 13.51 1.65 0.89
N ASN A 391 13.80 2.93 1.06
CA ASN A 391 13.65 3.95 0.04
C ASN A 391 14.77 4.99 0.21
N ILE A 392 15.83 4.83 -0.57
CA ILE A 392 17.05 5.64 -0.50
C ILE A 392 17.31 6.23 -1.89
N TYR A 393 17.61 7.53 -1.94
CA TYR A 393 17.87 8.27 -3.18
C TYR A 393 19.10 9.15 -3.04
N SER A 394 19.87 9.33 -4.11
CA SER A 394 20.80 10.46 -4.19
C SER A 394 20.03 11.78 -4.30
N ARG A 395 20.68 12.89 -3.92
CA ARG A 395 20.06 14.23 -3.88
C ARG A 395 19.45 14.67 -5.22
N SER A 396 20.12 14.33 -6.31
CA SER A 396 19.75 14.71 -7.67
C SER A 396 18.94 13.64 -8.42
N PHE A 397 18.69 12.46 -7.84
CA PHE A 397 18.01 11.36 -8.55
C PHE A 397 16.64 11.79 -9.08
N ASN A 398 15.77 12.34 -8.22
CA ASN A 398 14.44 12.79 -8.63
C ASN A 398 14.48 14.08 -9.47
N GLN A 399 15.62 14.74 -9.61
CA GLN A 399 15.78 15.88 -10.51
C GLN A 399 15.98 15.41 -11.96
N PHE A 400 16.79 14.36 -12.18
CA PHE A 400 17.18 13.88 -13.52
C PHE A 400 16.51 12.58 -13.97
N ASN A 401 16.11 11.69 -13.05
CA ASN A 401 15.58 10.36 -13.33
C ASN A 401 14.13 10.19 -12.82
N LEU A 402 13.19 10.95 -13.40
CA LEU A 402 11.80 10.96 -12.95
C LEU A 402 11.02 9.81 -13.56
N SER A 403 10.40 9.00 -12.69
CA SER A 403 9.41 8.00 -13.10
C SER A 403 7.97 8.53 -13.05
N ALA A 404 7.68 9.53 -12.18
CA ALA A 404 6.36 10.14 -12.01
C ALA A 404 6.45 11.61 -11.54
N THR A 405 5.49 12.46 -11.92
CA THR A 405 5.48 13.90 -11.59
C THR A 405 5.45 14.20 -10.09
N ASP A 406 4.79 13.34 -9.30
CA ASP A 406 4.70 13.47 -7.84
C ASP A 406 6.03 13.16 -7.12
N ALA A 407 6.90 12.34 -7.72
CA ALA A 407 8.15 11.91 -7.09
C ALA A 407 9.13 13.07 -6.84
N TYR A 408 9.12 14.12 -7.67
CA TYR A 408 9.93 15.32 -7.43
C TYR A 408 9.44 16.13 -6.22
N LEU A 409 8.14 16.16 -5.95
CA LEU A 409 7.60 16.92 -4.80
C LEU A 409 7.99 16.28 -3.46
N SER A 410 8.38 15.00 -3.47
CA SER A 410 8.93 14.31 -2.32
C SER A 410 10.39 14.69 -2.13
N ASN A 411 10.68 15.41 -1.04
CA ASN A 411 12.04 15.75 -0.63
C ASN A 411 12.49 14.98 0.61
N THR A 412 11.58 14.29 1.29
CA THR A 412 11.88 13.48 2.46
C THR A 412 11.62 12.01 2.15
N PHE A 413 12.65 11.19 2.31
CA PHE A 413 12.56 9.74 2.08
C PHE A 413 12.80 9.01 3.37
N GLN A 414 11.95 8.04 3.65
CA GLN A 414 12.00 7.23 4.86
C GLN A 414 12.15 5.77 4.49
N SER A 415 13.03 5.11 5.22
CA SER A 415 13.30 3.68 5.13
C SER A 415 13.04 3.05 6.49
N SER A 416 12.40 1.90 6.51
CA SER A 416 12.15 1.11 7.71
C SER A 416 12.36 -0.37 7.43
N VAL A 417 13.14 -1.03 8.27
CA VAL A 417 13.22 -2.49 8.33
C VAL A 417 12.81 -2.88 9.72
N SER A 418 11.78 -3.71 9.86
CA SER A 418 11.22 -4.08 11.16
C SER A 418 11.10 -5.59 11.31
N TYR A 419 11.44 -6.05 12.50
CA TYR A 419 11.23 -7.41 12.95
C TYR A 419 10.48 -7.36 14.27
N GLN A 420 9.25 -7.85 14.24
CA GLN A 420 8.41 -7.96 15.44
C GLN A 420 8.23 -9.42 15.81
N THR A 421 8.30 -9.72 17.11
CA THR A 421 8.02 -11.06 17.63
C THR A 421 7.34 -10.99 18.98
N ASN A 422 6.56 -12.04 19.28
CA ASN A 422 5.86 -12.22 20.54
C ASN A 422 6.26 -13.56 21.17
N PHE A 423 6.73 -13.51 22.41
CA PHE A 423 7.02 -14.69 23.21
C PHE A 423 5.85 -14.97 24.16
N ASN A 424 5.12 -16.06 23.90
CA ASN A 424 4.02 -16.58 24.72
C ASN A 424 2.96 -15.53 25.13
N ASN A 425 2.72 -14.52 24.29
CA ASN A 425 1.80 -13.43 24.59
C ASN A 425 2.12 -12.65 25.89
N ALA A 426 3.38 -12.71 26.31
CA ALA A 426 3.89 -12.10 27.52
C ALA A 426 4.91 -11.01 27.21
N PHE A 427 5.79 -11.22 26.23
CA PHE A 427 6.81 -10.26 25.80
C PHE A 427 6.68 -9.96 24.31
N PHE A 428 6.49 -8.69 23.99
CA PHE A 428 6.41 -8.17 22.64
C PHE A 428 7.70 -7.41 22.34
N ILE A 429 8.49 -7.91 21.38
CA ILE A 429 9.75 -7.31 20.97
C ILE A 429 9.59 -6.78 19.55
N ASN A 430 10.00 -5.54 19.33
CA ASN A 430 10.08 -4.93 18.02
C ASN A 430 11.46 -4.29 17.82
N LEU A 431 12.20 -4.81 16.85
CA LEU A 431 13.50 -4.35 16.42
C LEU A 431 13.32 -3.61 15.09
N ASN A 432 13.71 -2.33 15.03
CA ASN A 432 13.64 -1.53 13.81
C ASN A 432 15.00 -0.92 13.47
N ALA A 433 15.26 -0.86 12.16
CA ALA A 433 16.24 0.01 11.55
C ALA A 433 15.47 1.10 10.80
N LEU A 434 15.75 2.36 11.13
CA LEU A 434 15.09 3.51 10.53
C LEU A 434 16.14 4.39 9.87
N HIS A 435 15.80 4.89 8.69
CA HIS A 435 16.60 5.89 8.00
C HIS A 435 15.65 6.96 7.45
N GLN A 436 16.00 8.22 7.63
CA GLN A 436 15.31 9.36 7.06
C GLN A 436 16.33 10.28 6.42
N GLN A 437 16.08 10.67 5.17
CA GLN A 437 16.90 11.63 4.45
C GLN A 437 16.04 12.78 3.92
N ASN A 438 16.63 13.97 3.84
CA ASN A 438 16.07 15.11 3.14
C ASN A 438 17.02 15.52 1.99
N THR A 439 16.55 15.46 0.75
CA THR A 439 17.38 15.72 -0.44
C THR A 439 17.65 17.20 -0.70
N ILE A 440 16.91 18.12 -0.06
CA ILE A 440 17.13 19.56 -0.16
C ILE A 440 18.42 19.94 0.58
N ASP A 441 18.47 19.69 1.89
CA ASP A 441 19.59 20.08 2.76
C ASP A 441 20.65 18.98 2.91
N GLY A 442 20.39 17.76 2.42
CA GLY A 442 21.29 16.61 2.53
C GLY A 442 21.34 16.01 3.94
N SER A 443 20.43 16.37 4.84
CA SER A 443 20.39 15.82 6.19
C SER A 443 19.95 14.36 6.20
N VAL A 444 20.62 13.56 7.02
CA VAL A 444 20.39 12.13 7.19
C VAL A 444 20.31 11.79 8.67
N ILE A 445 19.24 11.08 9.04
CA ILE A 445 19.01 10.53 10.37
C ILE A 445 18.95 9.01 10.23
N VAL A 446 19.82 8.30 10.95
CA VAL A 446 19.83 6.84 11.00
C VAL A 446 19.61 6.40 12.43
N ASN A 447 18.57 5.61 12.68
CA ASN A 447 18.37 4.96 13.95
C ASN A 447 18.55 3.44 13.79
N LEU A 448 19.71 2.93 14.19
CA LEU A 448 20.07 1.53 14.00
C LEU A 448 21.04 1.03 15.10
N PRO A 449 20.66 0.00 15.88
CA PRO A 449 19.32 -0.55 16.04
C PRO A 449 18.44 0.31 16.95
N THR A 450 17.12 0.23 16.73
CA THR A 450 16.10 0.60 17.72
C THR A 450 15.38 -0.66 18.19
N LEU A 451 15.38 -0.92 19.49
CA LEU A 451 14.76 -2.09 20.09
C LEU A 451 13.71 -1.61 21.09
N SER A 452 12.47 -2.05 20.93
CA SER A 452 11.42 -1.84 21.91
C SER A 452 10.91 -3.18 22.41
N MET A 453 10.81 -3.32 23.73
CA MET A 453 10.29 -4.50 24.39
C MET A 453 9.19 -4.07 25.33
N ASN A 454 8.04 -4.73 25.28
CA ASN A 454 6.90 -4.45 26.13
C ASN A 454 6.37 -5.75 26.73
N THR A 455 5.96 -5.73 27.99
CA THR A 455 5.25 -6.86 28.61
C THR A 455 3.74 -6.70 28.50
N LYS A 456 3.02 -7.81 28.53
CA LYS A 456 1.58 -7.78 28.83
C LYS A 456 1.36 -7.19 30.22
N GLN A 457 0.24 -6.49 30.40
CA GLN A 457 -0.19 -6.04 31.72
C GLN A 457 -0.42 -7.23 32.65
N PHE A 458 0.18 -7.20 33.82
CA PHE A 458 -0.01 -8.20 34.86
C PHE A 458 -0.45 -7.58 36.18
N TYR A 459 -1.01 -8.41 37.06
CA TYR A 459 -1.57 -8.00 38.35
C TYR A 459 -0.76 -8.67 39.48
N PRO A 460 0.32 -8.03 39.96
CA PRO A 460 1.29 -8.68 40.85
C PRO A 460 0.68 -9.23 42.14
N PHE A 461 -0.40 -8.65 42.65
CA PHE A 461 -1.03 -9.05 43.90
C PHE A 461 -2.35 -9.81 43.72
N ARG A 462 -2.75 -10.11 42.47
CA ARG A 462 -4.00 -10.83 42.22
C ARG A 462 -3.82 -12.31 42.51
N ARG A 463 -4.72 -12.86 43.33
CA ARG A 463 -4.75 -14.30 43.61
C ARG A 463 -5.03 -15.09 42.34
N LYS A 464 -4.41 -16.28 42.21
CA LYS A 464 -4.61 -17.17 41.06
C LYS A 464 -6.03 -17.76 41.05
N GLU A 465 -6.48 -18.22 42.21
CA GLU A 465 -7.85 -18.70 42.43
C GLU A 465 -8.70 -17.57 43.01
N GLN A 466 -9.78 -17.20 42.31
CA GLN A 466 -10.67 -16.14 42.75
C GLN A 466 -11.72 -16.68 43.72
N ILE A 467 -11.57 -16.37 45.00
CA ILE A 467 -12.61 -16.61 46.02
C ILE A 467 -13.08 -15.26 46.55
N GLY A 468 -14.37 -14.96 46.34
CA GLY A 468 -15.01 -13.70 46.75
C GLY A 468 -14.73 -12.51 45.83
N GLN A 469 -15.03 -11.31 46.33
CA GLN A 469 -14.78 -10.06 45.60
C GLN A 469 -13.29 -9.70 45.60
N LEU A 470 -12.82 -9.10 44.50
CA LEU A 470 -11.45 -8.61 44.37
C LEU A 470 -11.19 -7.48 45.36
N LYS A 471 -10.10 -7.58 46.11
CA LYS A 471 -9.64 -6.50 46.97
C LYS A 471 -8.98 -5.40 46.13
N TRP A 472 -8.96 -4.18 46.63
CA TRP A 472 -8.45 -3.01 45.89
C TRP A 472 -7.00 -3.18 45.41
N TYR A 473 -6.15 -3.83 46.20
CA TYR A 473 -4.75 -4.08 45.84
C TYR A 473 -4.59 -5.16 44.75
N GLU A 474 -5.58 -6.04 44.56
CA GLU A 474 -5.60 -7.05 43.48
C GLU A 474 -5.91 -6.43 42.11
N ASN A 475 -6.27 -5.15 42.08
CA ASN A 475 -6.46 -4.34 40.88
C ASN A 475 -5.24 -3.45 40.55
N ILE A 476 -4.17 -3.55 41.35
CA ILE A 476 -2.89 -2.94 40.98
C ILE A 476 -2.36 -3.66 39.73
N THR A 477 -2.06 -2.87 38.72
CA THR A 477 -1.54 -3.31 37.43
C THR A 477 -0.11 -2.82 37.28
N MET A 478 0.70 -3.64 36.62
CA MET A 478 2.07 -3.29 36.27
C MET A 478 2.32 -3.68 34.82
N LYS A 479 3.12 -2.85 34.14
CA LYS A 479 3.73 -3.19 32.85
C LYS A 479 5.21 -2.88 32.94
N TYR A 480 5.99 -3.50 32.06
CA TYR A 480 7.37 -3.13 31.84
C TYR A 480 7.57 -2.84 30.37
N SER A 481 8.15 -1.68 30.06
CA SER A 481 8.60 -1.35 28.73
C SER A 481 10.06 -0.92 28.75
N SER A 482 10.78 -1.32 27.71
CA SER A 482 12.18 -1.02 27.52
C SER A 482 12.39 -0.56 26.09
N SER A 483 13.11 0.53 25.91
CA SER A 483 13.46 1.10 24.61
C SER A 483 14.96 1.32 24.57
N LEU A 484 15.64 0.75 23.59
CA LEU A 484 17.03 1.03 23.28
C LEU A 484 17.07 1.68 21.91
N GLU A 485 17.79 2.78 21.79
CA GLU A 485 17.95 3.51 20.54
C GLU A 485 19.42 3.88 20.37
N ASN A 486 19.90 3.68 19.15
CA ASN A 486 21.16 4.20 18.67
C ASN A 486 20.82 5.12 17.50
N ARG A 487 21.19 6.39 17.58
CA ARG A 487 20.82 7.41 16.61
C ARG A 487 22.05 8.18 16.13
N ILE A 488 22.09 8.44 14.83
CA ILE A 488 23.03 9.33 14.18
C ILE A 488 22.23 10.39 13.46
N GLN A 489 22.68 11.64 13.55
CA GLN A 489 22.19 12.73 12.76
C GLN A 489 23.39 13.45 12.15
N THR A 490 23.49 13.44 10.83
CA THR A 490 24.61 14.02 10.07
C THR A 490 24.13 14.40 8.67
N TYR A 491 25.05 14.84 7.81
CA TYR A 491 24.79 15.05 6.39
C TYR A 491 25.23 13.83 5.57
N ASP A 492 24.57 13.58 4.45
CA ASP A 492 24.88 12.46 3.54
C ASP A 492 26.36 12.44 3.11
N SER A 493 26.96 13.61 2.90
CA SER A 493 28.36 13.80 2.53
C SER A 493 29.37 13.39 3.61
N LEU A 494 28.94 13.34 4.88
CA LEU A 494 29.77 13.01 6.04
C LEU A 494 29.55 11.57 6.54
N LEU A 495 28.48 10.90 6.11
CA LEU A 495 28.20 9.54 6.50
C LEU A 495 29.28 8.60 5.94
N PHE A 496 29.81 7.69 6.78
CA PHE A 496 30.93 6.80 6.46
C PHE A 496 32.27 7.48 6.16
N LYS A 497 32.42 8.79 6.42
CA LYS A 497 33.72 9.49 6.40
C LYS A 497 34.34 9.49 7.79
N PRO A 498 35.68 9.43 7.93
CA PRO A 498 36.34 9.41 9.23
C PRO A 498 35.81 10.48 10.18
N GLY A 499 35.42 10.08 11.40
CA GLY A 499 34.84 10.97 12.41
C GLY A 499 33.32 10.95 12.49
N TRP A 500 32.61 10.32 11.55
CA TRP A 500 31.15 10.14 11.62
C TRP A 500 30.70 9.42 12.90
N GLU A 501 31.55 8.55 13.46
CA GLU A 501 31.34 7.82 14.70
C GLU A 501 30.98 8.73 15.89
N LYS A 502 31.52 9.96 15.91
CA LYS A 502 31.35 10.91 17.02
C LYS A 502 29.92 11.44 17.14
N TYR A 503 29.11 11.30 16.09
CA TYR A 503 27.72 11.73 16.07
C TYR A 503 26.74 10.67 16.61
N PHE A 504 27.21 9.47 16.95
CA PHE A 504 26.37 8.45 17.57
C PHE A 504 25.89 8.87 18.96
N LYS A 505 24.59 8.81 19.16
CA LYS A 505 23.93 8.92 20.46
C LYS A 505 23.23 7.63 20.76
N ASN A 506 23.60 7.00 21.87
CA ASN A 506 23.10 5.69 22.26
C ASN A 506 22.53 5.76 23.68
N GLY A 507 21.43 5.06 23.94
CA GLY A 507 20.85 4.97 25.27
C GLY A 507 19.80 3.88 25.37
N MET A 508 19.46 3.51 26.61
CA MET A 508 18.34 2.62 26.92
C MET A 508 17.45 3.26 27.98
N GLN A 509 16.13 3.18 27.82
CA GLN A 509 15.14 3.68 28.74
C GLN A 509 14.20 2.54 29.15
N HIS A 510 14.02 2.39 30.45
CA HIS A 510 13.08 1.46 31.07
C HIS A 510 11.96 2.25 31.71
N LYS A 511 10.72 1.80 31.54
CA LYS A 511 9.54 2.37 32.19
C LYS A 511 8.72 1.28 32.85
N ILE A 512 8.32 1.55 34.08
CA ILE A 512 7.48 0.67 34.89
C ILE A 512 6.27 1.50 35.35
N PRO A 513 5.21 1.58 34.53
CA PRO A 513 3.93 2.14 34.96
C PRO A 513 3.25 1.17 35.93
N ILE A 514 2.97 1.66 37.13
CA ILE A 514 2.16 0.99 38.14
C ILE A 514 0.86 1.78 38.25
N SER A 515 -0.29 1.14 38.09
CA SER A 515 -1.57 1.85 38.18
C SER A 515 -2.63 1.05 38.94
N SER A 516 -3.48 1.75 39.68
CA SER A 516 -4.58 1.20 40.46
C SER A 516 -5.82 2.05 40.24
N SER A 517 -6.93 1.41 39.89
CA SER A 517 -8.22 2.08 39.72
C SER A 517 -9.24 1.45 40.67
N VAL A 518 -9.83 2.28 41.53
CA VAL A 518 -10.79 1.85 42.54
C VAL A 518 -12.01 2.76 42.47
N LYS A 519 -13.20 2.17 42.46
CA LYS A 519 -14.44 2.93 42.62
C LYS A 519 -14.67 3.27 44.08
N VAL A 520 -14.72 4.55 44.40
CA VAL A 520 -14.98 5.09 45.74
C VAL A 520 -16.42 5.59 45.77
N LEU A 521 -17.19 5.20 46.80
CA LEU A 521 -18.60 5.55 46.97
C LEU A 521 -19.48 5.26 45.74
N LYS A 522 -19.11 4.29 44.89
CA LYS A 522 -19.77 3.89 43.62
C LYS A 522 -19.77 4.93 42.48
N PHE A 523 -19.62 6.22 42.78
CA PHE A 523 -19.72 7.31 41.80
C PHE A 523 -18.38 7.89 41.37
N PHE A 524 -17.35 7.77 42.21
CA PHE A 524 -16.04 8.35 41.93
C PHE A 524 -15.05 7.28 41.49
N ASN A 525 -14.34 7.53 40.39
CA ASN A 525 -13.21 6.69 40.01
C ASN A 525 -11.95 7.34 40.58
N PHE A 526 -11.35 6.67 41.56
CA PHE A 526 -10.06 7.05 42.12
C PHE A 526 -8.96 6.24 41.44
N ASN A 527 -8.16 6.93 40.62
CA ASN A 527 -7.06 6.32 39.88
C ASN A 527 -5.73 6.83 40.44
N ASN A 528 -4.90 5.90 40.88
CA ASN A 528 -3.54 6.16 41.33
C ASN A 528 -2.58 5.60 40.29
N SER A 529 -1.53 6.33 39.97
CA SER A 529 -0.44 5.80 39.16
C SER A 529 0.91 6.27 39.67
N ALA A 530 1.88 5.36 39.65
CA ALA A 530 3.27 5.65 39.90
C ALA A 530 4.05 5.24 38.65
N GLU A 531 4.83 6.15 38.10
CA GLU A 531 5.70 5.90 36.97
C GLU A 531 7.13 5.85 37.49
N TYR A 532 7.85 4.76 37.27
CA TYR A 532 9.29 4.69 37.47
C TYR A 532 10.00 4.62 36.12
N THR A 533 10.92 5.55 35.89
CA THR A 533 11.74 5.64 34.68
C THR A 533 13.21 5.49 35.04
N GLU A 534 13.91 4.58 34.35
CA GLU A 534 15.36 4.43 34.47
C GLU A 534 16.00 4.55 33.09
N ARG A 535 17.04 5.38 32.98
CA ARG A 535 17.81 5.60 31.74
C ARG A 535 19.22 5.10 31.94
N TRP A 536 19.69 4.27 31.02
CA TRP A 536 21.04 3.75 30.98
C TRP A 536 21.80 4.39 29.83
N TYR A 537 23.00 4.87 30.14
CA TYR A 537 23.92 5.42 29.16
C TYR A 537 25.30 4.77 29.30
N PRO A 538 26.01 4.55 28.17
CA PRO A 538 27.39 4.07 28.19
C PRO A 538 28.40 5.18 28.52
N TYR A 539 27.95 6.44 28.61
CA TYR A 539 28.77 7.60 28.94
C TYR A 539 27.91 8.69 29.60
N SER A 540 28.57 9.58 30.34
CA SER A 540 28.02 10.85 30.83
C SER A 540 28.90 12.00 30.37
N ILE A 541 28.44 13.23 30.56
CA ILE A 541 29.24 14.42 30.35
C ILE A 541 29.71 15.01 31.68
N HIS A 542 30.93 15.54 31.68
CA HIS A 542 31.46 16.34 32.76
C HIS A 542 32.00 17.65 32.17
N ARG A 543 31.69 18.77 32.82
CA ARG A 543 32.15 20.09 32.38
C ARG A 543 33.14 20.64 33.38
N THR A 544 34.24 21.17 32.87
CA THR A 544 35.29 21.81 33.66
C THR A 544 35.63 23.16 33.05
N TRP A 545 35.80 24.17 33.90
CA TRP A 545 36.36 25.45 33.50
C TRP A 545 37.87 25.34 33.43
N ASN A 546 38.46 25.71 32.29
CA ASN A 546 39.92 25.83 32.16
C ASN A 546 40.28 27.31 31.99
N PRO A 547 40.85 27.99 33.01
CA PRO A 547 41.18 29.41 32.95
C PRO A 547 42.43 29.71 32.11
N TYR A 548 43.21 28.69 31.71
CA TYR A 548 44.48 28.86 31.00
C TYR A 548 44.37 28.60 29.48
N ASP A 549 43.19 28.22 28.99
CA ASP A 549 42.94 28.00 27.56
C ASP A 549 42.42 29.32 26.94
N THR A 550 42.96 29.71 25.78
CA THR A 550 42.67 31.02 25.15
C THR A 550 42.13 30.80 23.74
N ILE A 551 40.97 31.39 23.42
CA ILE A 551 40.39 31.33 22.07
C ILE A 551 40.63 32.68 21.39
N PHE A 552 41.37 32.66 20.28
CA PHE A 552 41.51 33.81 19.40
C PHE A 552 40.30 33.89 18.44
N GLY A 553 39.33 34.73 18.77
CA GLY A 553 38.21 35.05 17.87
C GLY A 553 38.62 36.09 16.83
N VAL A 554 37.81 36.22 15.75
CA VAL A 554 38.06 37.20 14.66
C VAL A 554 38.04 38.65 15.16
N ASN A 555 37.38 38.92 16.30
CA ASN A 555 37.22 40.26 16.87
C ASN A 555 37.74 40.42 18.32
N ASP A 556 37.96 39.34 19.08
CA ASP A 556 38.39 39.45 20.48
C ASP A 556 39.04 38.15 21.01
N THR A 557 39.92 38.27 22.00
CA THR A 557 40.58 37.14 22.68
C THR A 557 39.80 36.80 23.94
N ILE A 558 39.17 35.62 23.96
CA ILE A 558 38.41 35.15 25.13
C ILE A 558 39.36 34.31 26.00
N TYR A 559 39.59 34.77 27.23
CA TYR A 559 40.34 34.05 28.26
C TYR A 559 39.41 33.05 28.96
N GLY A 560 39.89 31.82 29.11
CA GLY A 560 39.19 30.74 29.76
C GLY A 560 38.13 30.05 28.89
N ARG A 561 38.02 28.72 29.02
CA ARG A 561 37.09 27.91 28.23
C ARG A 561 36.39 26.85 29.07
N LEU A 562 35.06 26.78 28.89
CA LEU A 562 34.26 25.66 29.34
C LEU A 562 34.54 24.43 28.45
N THR A 563 35.20 23.44 29.01
CA THR A 563 35.50 22.19 28.33
C THR A 563 34.48 21.14 28.74
N THR A 564 33.91 20.43 27.76
CA THR A 564 33.00 19.31 28.01
C THR A 564 33.73 18.02 27.69
N ASP A 565 34.00 17.21 28.72
CA ASP A 565 34.56 15.88 28.59
C ASP A 565 33.46 14.82 28.58
N THR A 566 33.67 13.75 27.80
CA THR A 566 32.74 12.62 27.71
C THR A 566 33.32 11.45 28.51
N LEU A 567 32.81 11.27 29.73
CA LEU A 567 33.22 10.20 30.61
C LEU A 567 32.60 8.88 30.15
N ARG A 568 33.40 7.99 29.56
CA ARG A 568 32.97 6.67 29.09
C ARG A 568 32.83 5.68 30.25
N SER A 569 31.76 5.85 31.03
CA SER A 569 31.36 4.95 32.10
C SER A 569 29.86 4.66 32.04
N PHE A 570 29.47 3.45 32.41
CA PHE A 570 28.05 3.11 32.50
C PHE A 570 27.40 3.91 33.64
N VAL A 571 26.36 4.65 33.31
CA VAL A 571 25.59 5.46 34.25
C VAL A 571 24.11 5.14 34.12
N ALA A 572 23.42 5.05 35.26
CA ALA A 572 22.00 4.80 35.34
C ALA A 572 21.30 5.94 36.09
N ALA A 573 20.38 6.64 35.41
CA ALA A 573 19.65 7.78 35.95
C ALA A 573 18.18 7.40 36.15
N ARG A 574 17.69 7.58 37.37
CA ARG A 574 16.35 7.14 37.80
C ARG A 574 15.50 8.34 38.17
N ASP A 575 14.27 8.38 37.67
CA ASP A 575 13.24 9.28 38.14
C ASP A 575 11.92 8.55 38.34
N PHE A 576 11.06 9.14 39.16
CA PHE A 576 9.74 8.61 39.42
C PHE A 576 8.76 9.75 39.70
N SER A 577 7.49 9.47 39.42
CA SER A 577 6.39 10.37 39.71
C SER A 577 5.19 9.61 40.24
N TYR A 578 4.40 10.28 41.07
CA TYR A 578 3.15 9.75 41.60
C TYR A 578 2.01 10.66 41.17
N SER A 579 0.90 10.07 40.74
CA SER A 579 -0.33 10.80 40.44
C SER A 579 -1.53 10.12 41.07
N ALA A 580 -2.44 10.91 41.59
CA ALA A 580 -3.73 10.47 42.10
C ALA A 580 -4.81 11.35 41.46
N SER A 581 -5.82 10.74 40.86
CA SER A 581 -6.91 11.45 40.19
C SER A 581 -8.25 10.92 40.64
N LEU A 582 -9.19 11.83 40.85
CA LEU A 582 -10.58 11.55 41.17
C LEU A 582 -11.45 12.17 40.08
N ASN A 583 -12.26 11.35 39.43
CA ASN A 583 -13.25 11.84 38.46
C ASN A 583 -14.63 11.22 38.69
N THR A 584 -15.66 11.93 38.23
CA THR A 584 -17.04 11.47 38.19
C THR A 584 -17.70 11.98 36.91
N ARG A 585 -18.82 11.38 36.50
CA ARG A 585 -19.62 11.83 35.36
C ARG A 585 -20.98 12.30 35.84
N LEU A 586 -21.28 13.56 35.57
CA LEU A 586 -22.56 14.20 35.84
C LEU A 586 -23.34 14.30 34.53
N TYR A 587 -24.54 13.70 34.52
CA TYR A 587 -25.45 13.77 33.39
C TYR A 587 -26.54 14.79 33.71
N GLY A 588 -26.72 15.76 32.81
CA GLY A 588 -27.86 16.66 32.86
C GLY A 588 -28.61 16.64 31.54
N MET A 589 -29.93 16.73 31.62
CA MET A 589 -30.83 16.69 30.50
C MET A 589 -31.88 17.78 30.69
N TYR A 590 -31.97 18.68 29.72
CA TYR A 590 -32.99 19.71 29.65
C TYR A 590 -33.93 19.39 28.49
N GLN A 591 -35.22 19.25 28.78
CA GLN A 591 -36.23 18.92 27.77
C GLN A 591 -37.05 20.17 27.44
N PHE A 592 -37.20 20.45 26.15
CA PHE A 592 -37.99 21.59 25.66
C PHE A 592 -39.40 21.11 25.33
N SER A 593 -40.41 21.84 25.83
CA SER A 593 -41.81 21.52 25.57
C SER A 593 -42.27 21.88 24.15
N LYS A 594 -41.67 22.92 23.55
CA LYS A 594 -41.99 23.41 22.21
C LYS A 594 -40.71 23.68 21.41
N GLY A 595 -40.77 23.51 20.10
CA GLY A 595 -39.67 23.82 19.17
C GLY A 595 -39.08 22.62 18.42
N PRO A 596 -38.09 22.86 17.55
CA PRO A 596 -37.43 21.82 16.76
C PRO A 596 -36.42 21.00 17.58
N VAL A 597 -35.88 21.57 18.65
CA VAL A 597 -35.05 20.87 19.64
C VAL A 597 -35.98 20.29 20.70
N VAL A 598 -35.91 18.99 20.94
CA VAL A 598 -36.71 18.25 21.92
C VAL A 598 -35.99 18.18 23.27
N ALA A 599 -34.68 17.92 23.24
CA ALA A 599 -33.89 17.84 24.45
C ALA A 599 -32.44 18.24 24.18
N LEU A 600 -31.79 18.78 25.19
CA LEU A 600 -30.37 19.04 25.23
C LEU A 600 -29.78 18.23 26.39
N ARG A 601 -28.78 17.40 26.08
CA ARG A 601 -28.06 16.60 27.04
C ARG A 601 -26.64 17.13 27.14
N HIS A 602 -26.21 17.43 28.35
CA HIS A 602 -24.80 17.65 28.64
C HIS A 602 -24.24 16.53 29.52
N VAL A 603 -22.98 16.19 29.29
CA VAL A 603 -22.23 15.24 30.13
C VAL A 603 -20.99 15.97 30.63
N LEU A 604 -20.98 16.29 31.92
CA LEU A 604 -19.87 16.96 32.60
C LEU A 604 -19.01 15.93 33.31
N THR A 605 -17.70 15.96 33.09
CA THR A 605 -16.73 15.08 33.75
C THR A 605 -15.72 15.94 34.50
N PRO A 606 -16.05 16.38 35.73
CA PRO A 606 -15.06 17.03 36.60
C PRO A 606 -13.98 16.02 37.01
N THR A 607 -12.74 16.46 36.95
CA THR A 607 -11.56 15.69 37.34
C THR A 607 -10.65 16.57 38.19
N ILE A 608 -10.27 16.06 39.36
CA ILE A 608 -9.23 16.63 40.21
C ILE A 608 -8.06 15.65 40.19
N SER A 609 -6.86 16.12 39.90
CA SER A 609 -5.66 15.27 39.88
C SER A 609 -4.50 15.95 40.61
N PHE A 610 -3.85 15.21 41.49
CA PHE A 610 -2.61 15.59 42.14
C PHE A 610 -1.45 14.83 41.51
N ASN A 611 -0.41 15.54 41.07
CA ASN A 611 0.81 14.98 40.52
C ASN A 611 1.99 15.45 41.36
N LEU A 612 2.79 14.50 41.84
CA LEU A 612 3.98 14.74 42.64
C LEU A 612 5.23 14.22 41.91
N ARG A 613 6.24 15.07 41.84
CA ARG A 613 7.57 14.73 41.35
C ARG A 613 8.62 15.24 42.36
N PRO A 614 9.50 14.37 42.89
CA PRO A 614 10.64 14.79 43.70
C PRO A 614 11.61 15.70 42.94
N ASP A 615 12.51 16.33 43.70
CA ASP A 615 13.64 17.07 43.15
C ASP A 615 14.81 16.14 42.85
N PHE A 616 14.93 15.72 41.58
CA PHE A 616 16.06 14.92 41.10
C PHE A 616 17.32 15.75 40.83
N GLY A 617 17.24 17.07 40.97
CA GLY A 617 18.39 17.96 40.92
C GLY A 617 19.18 18.06 42.22
N SER A 618 18.59 17.64 43.34
CA SER A 618 19.26 17.69 44.64
C SER A 618 20.58 16.89 44.65
N LYS A 619 21.56 17.37 45.45
CA LYS A 619 22.90 16.75 45.56
C LYS A 619 22.85 15.26 45.91
N PHE A 620 21.79 14.80 46.58
CA PHE A 620 21.56 13.39 46.92
C PHE A 620 21.60 12.48 45.69
N TRP A 621 21.07 12.92 44.55
CA TRP A 621 20.99 12.10 43.34
C TRP A 621 22.25 12.14 42.48
N GLY A 622 23.05 13.21 42.58
CA GLY A 622 24.28 13.37 41.79
C GLY A 622 24.05 13.43 40.28
N TYR A 623 22.87 13.86 39.81
CA TYR A 623 22.56 13.99 38.39
C TYR A 623 22.86 15.37 37.81
N TRP A 624 23.00 16.37 38.69
CA TRP A 624 23.22 17.77 38.38
C TRP A 624 24.42 18.28 39.16
N ASP A 625 25.18 19.17 38.52
CA ASP A 625 26.40 19.75 39.03
C ASP A 625 26.51 21.21 38.60
N GLU A 626 27.43 21.96 39.18
CA GLU A 626 27.67 23.38 38.89
C GLU A 626 29.08 23.57 38.36
N VAL A 627 29.23 24.38 37.31
CA VAL A 627 30.52 24.66 36.68
C VAL A 627 30.67 26.16 36.46
N GLN A 628 31.87 26.68 36.69
CA GLN A 628 32.22 28.06 36.37
C GLN A 628 32.16 28.30 34.85
N VAL A 629 31.62 29.44 34.41
CA VAL A 629 31.45 29.75 32.97
C VAL A 629 32.23 30.97 32.48
N ASN A 630 32.77 31.78 33.40
CA ASN A 630 33.58 32.95 33.09
C ASN A 630 34.63 33.21 34.18
N ASP A 631 35.55 34.14 33.90
CA ASP A 631 36.59 34.55 34.85
C ASP A 631 36.03 35.24 36.11
N ASP A 632 34.83 35.85 36.01
CA ASP A 632 34.13 36.48 37.14
C ASP A 632 33.66 35.45 38.22
N GLY A 633 33.73 34.15 37.91
CA GLY A 633 33.36 33.08 38.84
C GLY A 633 31.88 32.71 38.79
N ASP A 634 31.15 33.13 37.75
CA ASP A 634 29.74 32.78 37.60
C ASP A 634 29.58 31.27 37.43
N MET A 635 28.71 30.68 38.25
CA MET A 635 28.40 29.27 38.22
C MET A 635 27.16 29.01 37.37
N ARG A 636 27.24 28.03 36.47
CA ARG A 636 26.12 27.49 35.72
C ARG A 636 25.85 26.05 36.14
N ARG A 637 24.61 25.78 36.51
CA ARG A 637 24.12 24.44 36.78
C ARG A 637 23.88 23.68 35.48
N TYR A 638 24.32 22.42 35.41
CA TYR A 638 24.16 21.54 34.25
C TYR A 638 23.86 20.11 34.70
N SER A 639 23.30 19.30 33.79
CA SER A 639 23.07 17.87 34.03
C SER A 639 24.17 17.04 33.38
N HIS A 640 24.63 16.00 34.07
CA HIS A 640 25.55 15.00 33.49
C HIS A 640 24.98 14.23 32.29
N PHE A 641 23.68 14.38 32.01
CA PHE A 641 22.97 13.74 30.90
C PHE A 641 22.48 14.73 29.84
N GLU A 642 22.91 16.00 29.90
CA GLU A 642 22.55 17.02 28.92
C GLU A 642 23.01 16.60 27.51
N GLY A 643 22.13 16.71 26.52
CA GLY A 643 22.44 16.32 25.14
C GLY A 643 22.47 14.82 24.83
N LEU A 644 22.34 13.94 25.85
CA LEU A 644 22.17 12.50 25.67
C LEU A 644 20.78 12.14 25.14
N LEU A 645 20.63 10.92 24.63
CA LEU A 645 19.48 10.50 23.82
C LEU A 645 18.12 10.64 24.50
N TYR A 646 17.99 10.19 25.76
CA TYR A 646 16.76 10.25 26.55
C TYR A 646 16.76 11.37 27.62
N GLY A 647 17.76 12.26 27.58
CA GLY A 647 17.99 13.29 28.59
C GLY A 647 18.26 12.76 30.01
N GLY A 648 18.30 13.66 30.98
CA GLY A 648 18.44 13.34 32.39
C GLY A 648 17.12 13.43 33.17
N PRO A 649 17.10 12.92 34.41
CA PRO A 649 16.08 13.25 35.39
C PRO A 649 15.92 14.78 35.54
N PRO A 650 14.69 15.28 35.59
CA PRO A 650 14.43 16.72 35.59
C PRO A 650 14.84 17.38 36.92
N ASP A 651 15.37 18.59 36.85
CA ASP A 651 15.64 19.44 38.01
C ASP A 651 14.34 19.99 38.62
N GLY A 652 14.32 20.14 39.95
CA GLY A 652 13.23 20.75 40.70
C GLY A 652 12.10 19.81 41.10
N LYS A 653 11.57 20.05 42.30
CA LYS A 653 10.33 19.44 42.82
C LYS A 653 9.09 20.04 42.13
N SER A 654 8.04 19.23 41.95
CA SER A 654 6.76 19.66 41.39
C SER A 654 5.61 18.97 42.15
N GLY A 655 4.55 19.73 42.44
CA GLY A 655 3.40 19.27 43.22
C GLY A 655 2.11 19.86 42.66
N ASN A 656 1.72 19.44 41.46
CA ASN A 656 0.63 20.05 40.72
C ASN A 656 -0.73 19.47 41.12
N LEU A 657 -1.60 20.31 41.68
CA LEU A 657 -3.02 20.06 41.85
C LEU A 657 -3.78 20.64 40.64
N SER A 658 -4.22 19.77 39.74
CA SER A 658 -4.93 20.14 38.52
C SER A 658 -6.43 19.91 38.65
N PHE A 659 -7.19 20.86 38.12
CA PHE A 659 -8.64 20.80 37.96
C PHE A 659 -8.95 20.80 36.47
N SER A 660 -9.76 19.85 36.02
CA SER A 660 -10.20 19.75 34.63
C SER A 660 -11.70 19.50 34.58
N LEU A 661 -12.40 20.24 33.75
CA LEU A 661 -13.82 20.05 33.47
C LEU A 661 -13.98 19.75 31.98
N THR A 662 -14.39 18.53 31.68
CA THR A 662 -14.74 18.12 30.31
C THR A 662 -16.26 18.13 30.15
N ASN A 663 -16.74 18.75 29.08
CA ASN A 663 -18.14 18.80 28.68
C ASN A 663 -18.34 18.17 27.30
N ASN A 664 -19.39 17.38 27.16
CA ASN A 664 -19.95 16.94 25.90
C ASN A 664 -21.39 17.44 25.81
N LEU A 665 -21.80 17.94 24.64
CA LEU A 665 -23.11 18.54 24.42
C LEU A 665 -23.79 17.93 23.20
N GLU A 666 -24.97 17.34 23.43
CA GLU A 666 -25.78 16.69 22.41
C GLU A 666 -27.18 17.28 22.42
N ALA A 667 -27.80 17.41 21.25
CA ALA A 667 -29.19 17.79 21.12
C ALA A 667 -29.99 16.68 20.42
N LYS A 668 -31.23 16.50 20.87
CA LYS A 668 -32.23 15.69 20.20
C LYS A 668 -33.16 16.64 19.46
N VAL A 669 -33.24 16.54 18.15
CA VAL A 669 -34.07 17.39 17.28
C VAL A 669 -35.18 16.58 16.63
N ARG A 670 -36.31 17.20 16.29
CA ARG A 670 -37.38 16.50 15.56
C ARG A 670 -36.93 16.21 14.12
N SER A 671 -37.17 14.99 13.65
CA SER A 671 -36.85 14.54 12.30
C SER A 671 -38.14 14.28 11.55
N ARG A 672 -38.32 14.94 10.39
CA ARG A 672 -39.47 14.67 9.50
C ARG A 672 -39.29 13.40 8.66
N ALA A 673 -38.08 12.85 8.59
CA ALA A 673 -37.71 11.71 7.74
C ALA A 673 -37.69 10.35 8.48
N ASP A 674 -37.79 10.36 9.82
CA ASP A 674 -37.76 9.14 10.63
C ASP A 674 -39.15 8.89 11.22
N THR A 675 -39.88 7.96 10.62
CA THR A 675 -41.26 7.63 10.96
C THR A 675 -41.40 6.78 12.23
N LEU A 676 -40.30 6.23 12.77
CA LEU A 676 -40.33 5.33 13.93
C LEU A 676 -40.21 6.06 15.28
N ASN A 677 -39.40 7.12 15.36
CA ASN A 677 -39.15 7.86 16.62
C ASN A 677 -39.28 9.38 16.51
N GLY A 678 -39.55 9.93 15.31
CA GLY A 678 -39.79 11.36 15.05
C GLY A 678 -38.66 12.30 15.47
N THR A 679 -37.50 11.77 15.87
CA THR A 679 -36.40 12.51 16.50
C THR A 679 -35.04 11.99 16.08
N LYS A 680 -34.08 12.90 15.87
CA LYS A 680 -32.70 12.64 15.46
C LYS A 680 -31.75 13.23 16.50
N LYS A 681 -30.72 12.49 16.86
CA LYS A 681 -29.63 12.96 17.73
C LYS A 681 -28.57 13.70 16.89
N ILE A 682 -28.16 14.87 17.34
CA ILE A 682 -27.07 15.67 16.77
C ILE A 682 -26.06 16.00 17.88
N VAL A 683 -24.77 15.90 17.58
CA VAL A 683 -23.72 16.34 18.50
C VAL A 683 -23.39 17.80 18.21
N LEU A 684 -23.41 18.64 19.24
CA LEU A 684 -23.08 20.07 19.13
C LEU A 684 -21.64 20.33 19.56
N ILE A 685 -21.18 19.64 20.60
CA ILE A 685 -19.80 19.67 21.09
C ILE A 685 -19.39 18.23 21.41
N ASP A 686 -18.43 17.69 20.66
CA ASP A 686 -17.88 16.35 20.92
C ASP A 686 -17.12 16.35 22.25
N ASN A 687 -16.28 17.37 22.44
CA ASN A 687 -15.49 17.56 23.65
C ASN A 687 -15.14 19.05 23.82
N PHE A 688 -15.43 19.61 24.99
CA PHE A 688 -14.87 20.89 25.43
C PHE A 688 -14.24 20.68 26.79
N THR A 689 -12.96 20.98 26.93
CA THR A 689 -12.19 20.79 28.15
C THR A 689 -11.60 22.11 28.60
N ALA A 690 -11.89 22.50 29.84
CA ALA A 690 -11.26 23.61 30.54
C ALA A 690 -10.37 23.03 31.65
N SER A 691 -9.10 23.39 31.69
CA SER A 691 -8.15 22.85 32.67
C SER A 691 -7.20 23.91 33.20
N MET A 692 -6.87 23.80 34.48
CA MET A 692 -5.98 24.70 35.20
C MET A 692 -5.31 23.94 36.33
N ALA A 693 -4.11 24.33 36.74
CA ALA A 693 -3.37 23.67 37.81
C ALA A 693 -2.78 24.69 38.79
N TYR A 694 -2.55 24.23 40.01
CA TYR A 694 -1.82 24.97 41.05
C TYR A 694 -0.62 24.13 41.48
N ASP A 695 0.59 24.67 41.33
CA ASP A 695 1.82 24.01 41.73
C ASP A 695 2.19 24.38 43.18
N LEU A 696 2.07 23.40 44.07
CA LEU A 696 2.38 23.54 45.50
C LEU A 696 3.88 23.66 45.77
N ALA A 697 4.73 23.31 44.80
CA ALA A 697 6.17 23.25 45.00
C ALA A 697 6.92 24.55 44.61
N LYS A 698 6.25 25.49 43.95
CA LYS A 698 6.82 26.79 43.53
C LYS A 698 6.68 27.85 44.62
N ASP A 699 7.64 28.77 44.69
CA ASP A 699 7.61 29.91 45.62
C ASP A 699 6.75 31.08 45.11
N SER A 700 6.59 31.20 43.79
CA SER A 700 5.73 32.21 43.15
C SER A 700 5.16 31.70 41.82
N LEU A 701 4.15 32.39 41.27
CA LEU A 701 3.49 32.01 40.01
C LEU A 701 2.96 30.57 40.02
N ASN A 702 2.32 30.20 41.13
CA ASN A 702 1.82 28.85 41.40
C ASN A 702 0.68 28.42 40.47
N LEU A 703 -0.17 29.33 39.99
CA LEU A 703 -1.28 29.03 39.09
C LEU A 703 -0.77 28.84 37.65
N SER A 704 -1.21 27.78 36.99
CA SER A 704 -0.97 27.61 35.55
C SER A 704 -1.95 28.47 34.73
N PRO A 705 -1.65 28.70 33.44
CA PRO A 705 -2.65 29.23 32.51
C PRO A 705 -3.91 28.34 32.49
N LEU A 706 -5.08 28.97 32.35
CA LEU A 706 -6.32 28.30 32.01
C LEU A 706 -6.25 27.87 30.54
N ARG A 707 -6.24 26.55 30.31
CA ARG A 707 -6.22 25.96 28.97
C ARG A 707 -7.63 25.54 28.60
N LEU A 708 -8.11 26.03 27.46
CA LEU A 708 -9.38 25.64 26.86
C LEU A 708 -9.10 24.88 25.57
N SER A 709 -9.75 23.73 25.38
CA SER A 709 -9.68 22.97 24.14
C SER A 709 -11.06 22.44 23.77
N GLY A 710 -11.45 22.59 22.51
CA GLY A 710 -12.74 22.16 21.99
C GLY A 710 -12.60 21.38 20.68
N ARG A 711 -13.46 20.39 20.48
CA ARG A 711 -13.65 19.71 19.20
C ARG A 711 -15.13 19.47 18.96
N THR A 712 -15.58 19.67 17.73
CA THR A 712 -16.91 19.27 17.29
C THR A 712 -16.94 18.93 15.80
N THR A 713 -17.84 18.04 15.41
CA THR A 713 -18.13 17.74 14.00
C THR A 713 -19.58 18.07 13.70
N LEU A 714 -19.81 19.28 13.16
CA LEU A 714 -21.14 19.74 12.82
C LEU A 714 -21.59 19.20 11.47
N PHE A 715 -22.87 18.81 11.39
CA PHE A 715 -23.53 18.25 10.19
C PHE A 715 -22.94 16.95 9.63
N LYS A 716 -21.87 16.40 10.24
CA LYS A 716 -21.00 15.29 9.79
C LYS A 716 -19.92 15.66 8.77
N GLN A 717 -19.74 16.95 8.45
CA GLN A 717 -18.73 17.41 7.47
C GLN A 717 -17.82 18.51 8.02
N LEU A 718 -18.33 19.42 8.84
CA LEU A 718 -17.58 20.55 9.37
C LEU A 718 -16.88 20.13 10.67
N ASN A 719 -15.59 19.84 10.58
CA ASN A 719 -14.74 19.64 11.74
C ASN A 719 -14.24 20.99 12.26
N ILE A 720 -14.45 21.24 13.55
CA ILE A 720 -13.95 22.42 14.23
C ILE A 720 -13.09 21.95 15.40
N THR A 721 -11.84 22.41 15.45
CA THR A 721 -10.99 22.29 16.63
C THR A 721 -10.61 23.67 17.15
N TYR A 722 -10.69 23.85 18.46
CA TYR A 722 -10.37 25.07 19.17
C TYR A 722 -9.34 24.78 20.26
N SER A 723 -8.36 25.66 20.44
CA SER A 723 -7.45 25.63 21.57
C SER A 723 -7.03 27.03 21.96
N SER A 724 -7.03 27.35 23.25
CA SER A 724 -6.51 28.63 23.75
C SER A 724 -5.88 28.48 25.14
N SER A 725 -4.99 29.41 25.46
CA SER A 725 -4.32 29.51 26.76
C SER A 725 -4.49 30.91 27.31
N TRP A 726 -4.87 31.01 28.59
CA TRP A 726 -5.19 32.26 29.27
C TRP A 726 -4.41 32.38 30.58
N GLU A 727 -3.59 33.41 30.72
CA GLU A 727 -2.74 33.67 31.88
C GLU A 727 -3.52 34.31 33.01
N PRO A 728 -3.41 33.79 34.25
CA PRO A 728 -4.02 34.41 35.42
C PRO A 728 -3.19 35.59 35.97
N TYR A 729 -1.94 35.73 35.54
CA TYR A 729 -0.98 36.72 36.05
C TYR A 729 -0.75 37.86 35.06
N ALA A 730 -0.53 39.05 35.62
CA ALA A 730 -0.18 40.26 34.88
C ALA A 730 1.29 40.27 34.46
N THR A 731 1.66 41.25 33.62
CA THR A 731 3.03 41.47 33.17
C THR A 731 3.53 42.85 33.54
N ASP A 732 4.84 42.98 33.72
CA ASP A 732 5.51 44.28 33.89
C ASP A 732 5.65 45.06 32.56
N GLU A 733 6.32 46.21 32.63
CA GLU A 733 6.62 47.11 31.50
C GLU A 733 7.54 46.48 30.44
N ASN A 734 8.17 45.34 30.73
CA ASN A 734 8.99 44.57 29.80
C ASN A 734 8.26 43.33 29.26
N GLY A 735 6.98 43.14 29.61
CA GLY A 735 6.17 41.99 29.20
C GLY A 735 6.48 40.71 29.97
N LYS A 736 7.25 40.78 31.05
CA LYS A 736 7.57 39.64 31.91
C LYS A 736 6.44 39.41 32.91
N THR A 737 6.00 38.16 33.05
CA THR A 737 4.97 37.80 34.03
C THR A 737 5.43 38.12 35.45
N ILE A 738 4.58 38.83 36.21
CA ILE A 738 4.80 39.18 37.60
C ILE A 738 3.83 38.43 38.52
N ASN A 739 4.21 38.22 39.77
CA ASN A 739 3.42 37.48 40.76
C ASN A 739 2.22 38.31 41.30
N GLN A 740 1.44 38.88 40.39
CA GLN A 740 0.23 39.62 40.66
C GLN A 740 -0.85 39.15 39.70
N LEU A 741 -2.04 38.86 40.21
CA LEU A 741 -3.14 38.40 39.37
C LEU A 741 -3.57 39.50 38.40
N GLU A 742 -3.90 39.10 37.18
CA GLU A 742 -4.45 39.97 36.13
C GLU A 742 -5.71 40.71 36.62
N TRP A 743 -6.49 40.05 37.49
CA TRP A 743 -7.66 40.66 38.13
C TRP A 743 -7.29 41.85 39.02
N ASN A 744 -6.16 41.78 39.72
CA ASN A 744 -5.78 42.81 40.68
C ASN A 744 -5.34 44.08 39.96
N ILE A 745 -4.52 43.95 38.91
CA ILE A 745 -3.97 45.06 38.13
C ILE A 745 -4.96 45.55 37.08
N ASN A 746 -5.39 44.68 36.18
CA ASN A 746 -6.11 45.05 34.94
C ASN A 746 -7.63 44.81 35.03
N LYS A 747 -8.14 44.32 36.17
CA LYS A 747 -9.57 43.95 36.38
C LYS A 747 -10.10 42.95 35.35
N LYS A 748 -9.22 42.12 34.77
CA LYS A 748 -9.56 41.03 33.86
C LYS A 748 -9.26 39.69 34.53
N PRO A 749 -10.13 38.67 34.40
CA PRO A 749 -9.90 37.39 35.06
C PRO A 749 -8.66 36.67 34.52
N PHE A 750 -8.41 36.79 33.21
CA PHE A 750 -7.24 36.23 32.54
C PHE A 750 -6.84 37.07 31.33
N ARG A 751 -5.56 36.99 30.94
CA ARG A 751 -5.02 37.54 29.70
C ARG A 751 -4.77 36.42 28.69
N MET A 752 -5.24 36.57 27.45
CA MET A 752 -5.03 35.54 26.41
C MET A 752 -3.54 35.47 26.01
N SER A 753 -2.92 34.30 26.19
CA SER A 753 -1.57 34.00 25.69
C SER A 753 -1.59 33.53 24.24
N ASN A 754 -2.57 32.71 23.87
CA ASN A 754 -2.77 32.30 22.49
C ASN A 754 -4.18 31.76 22.26
N THR A 755 -4.57 31.69 20.99
CA THR A 755 -5.78 31.00 20.53
C THR A 755 -5.58 30.47 19.12
N THR A 756 -6.16 29.32 18.83
CA THR A 756 -6.14 28.69 17.50
C THR A 756 -7.50 28.05 17.24
N TRP A 757 -8.01 28.29 16.05
CA TRP A 757 -9.22 27.70 15.50
C TRP A 757 -8.88 27.06 14.17
N ASN A 758 -9.20 25.78 14.02
CA ASN A 758 -9.14 25.10 12.73
C ASN A 758 -10.55 24.70 12.32
N PHE A 759 -10.92 25.07 11.11
CA PHE A 759 -12.16 24.67 10.46
C PHE A 759 -11.80 23.85 9.23
N GLY A 760 -12.26 22.61 9.19
CA GLY A 760 -12.04 21.69 8.08
C GLY A 760 -13.37 21.21 7.53
N ILE A 761 -13.57 21.32 6.23
CA ILE A 761 -14.67 20.68 5.51
C ILE A 761 -14.04 19.72 4.50
N ASN A 762 -14.44 18.46 4.53
CA ASN A 762 -14.17 17.53 3.45
C ASN A 762 -15.50 16.96 2.98
N TYR A 763 -15.94 17.37 1.80
CA TYR A 763 -17.24 16.99 1.28
C TYR A 763 -17.08 16.31 -0.07
N ARG A 764 -17.42 15.02 -0.09
CA ARG A 764 -17.51 14.23 -1.31
C ARG A 764 -18.95 14.24 -1.79
N ILE A 765 -19.11 14.56 -3.06
CA ILE A 765 -20.38 14.56 -3.76
C ILE A 765 -20.22 13.68 -4.98
N SER A 766 -21.22 12.85 -5.26
CA SER A 766 -21.23 11.92 -6.37
C SER A 766 -22.60 11.84 -7.03
N SER A 767 -22.62 11.33 -8.26
CA SER A 767 -23.86 10.97 -8.96
C SER A 767 -24.81 10.06 -8.15
N SER A 768 -24.28 9.14 -7.32
CA SER A 768 -25.08 8.28 -6.44
C SER A 768 -25.79 9.02 -5.30
N ASP A 769 -25.36 10.24 -4.96
CA ASP A 769 -26.02 11.05 -3.93
C ASP A 769 -27.31 11.71 -4.42
N PHE A 770 -27.49 11.84 -5.76
CA PHE A 770 -28.65 12.49 -6.38
C PHE A 770 -29.53 11.55 -7.21
N GLY A 771 -29.06 10.35 -7.53
CA GLY A 771 -29.87 9.35 -8.21
C GLY A 771 -30.94 8.77 -7.29
N LYS A 772 -32.21 8.75 -7.75
CA LYS A 772 -33.20 7.81 -7.20
C LYS A 772 -32.56 6.42 -7.23
N LYS A 773 -32.65 5.67 -6.13
CA LYS A 773 -32.42 4.22 -6.12
C LYS A 773 -33.42 3.55 -7.08
N SER A 774 -33.16 3.62 -8.38
CA SER A 774 -33.86 2.82 -9.38
C SER A 774 -33.20 1.45 -9.41
N GLY A 775 -34.04 0.43 -9.35
CA GLY A 775 -33.69 -0.94 -9.00
C GLY A 775 -32.61 -1.61 -9.87
N LYS A 776 -32.02 -2.63 -9.26
CA LYS A 776 -31.19 -3.67 -9.86
C LYS A 776 -29.91 -3.21 -10.56
N ALA A 777 -29.02 -2.56 -9.80
CA ALA A 777 -27.62 -2.96 -9.86
C ALA A 777 -27.47 -4.16 -8.92
N GLY A 778 -27.84 -5.34 -9.42
CA GLY A 778 -27.43 -6.60 -8.80
C GLY A 778 -25.91 -6.64 -8.81
N GLU A 779 -25.36 -7.24 -7.75
CA GLU A 779 -24.00 -7.73 -7.66
C GLU A 779 -23.51 -8.27 -9.01
N LYS A 780 -22.83 -7.43 -9.78
CA LYS A 780 -21.76 -7.88 -10.66
C LYS A 780 -20.46 -7.54 -9.95
N SER A 781 -20.22 -8.39 -8.96
CA SER A 781 -18.91 -8.82 -8.51
C SER A 781 -17.77 -7.79 -8.68
N GLN A 782 -17.56 -6.95 -7.66
CA GLN A 782 -16.29 -7.12 -6.99
C GLN A 782 -16.27 -8.58 -6.58
N VAL A 783 -15.49 -9.40 -7.30
CA VAL A 783 -15.18 -10.74 -6.81
C VAL A 783 -14.58 -10.51 -5.43
N ALA A 784 -15.40 -10.71 -4.39
CA ALA A 784 -14.86 -11.14 -3.12
C ALA A 784 -14.04 -12.37 -3.49
N VAL A 785 -12.72 -12.22 -3.44
CA VAL A 785 -11.76 -13.30 -3.65
C VAL A 785 -11.92 -14.24 -2.46
N THR A 786 -13.02 -14.99 -2.49
CA THR A 786 -13.35 -16.07 -1.57
C THR A 786 -13.05 -17.42 -2.23
N GLU A 787 -12.79 -17.43 -3.53
CA GLU A 787 -12.09 -18.52 -4.20
C GLU A 787 -10.66 -18.10 -4.52
N GLU A 788 -9.73 -18.96 -4.16
CA GLU A 788 -8.31 -18.78 -4.40
C GLU A 788 -8.04 -18.71 -5.92
N PRO A 789 -7.42 -17.64 -6.44
CA PRO A 789 -7.04 -17.59 -7.85
C PRO A 789 -6.10 -18.75 -8.17
N ARG A 790 -6.35 -19.42 -9.30
CA ARG A 790 -5.51 -20.53 -9.79
C ARG A 790 -4.07 -20.01 -9.99
N PRO A 791 -3.02 -20.85 -9.94
CA PRO A 791 -1.63 -20.41 -10.10
C PRO A 791 -1.41 -19.50 -11.33
N ASN A 792 -2.15 -19.74 -12.42
CA ASN A 792 -2.08 -18.96 -13.64
C ASN A 792 -2.76 -17.57 -13.55
N GLU A 793 -3.75 -17.37 -12.67
CA GLU A 793 -4.43 -16.08 -12.45
C GLU A 793 -3.63 -15.14 -11.53
N ILE A 794 -2.80 -15.71 -10.65
CA ILE A 794 -1.88 -14.95 -9.78
C ILE A 794 -0.81 -14.23 -10.62
N ILE A 795 -0.45 -14.78 -11.78
CA ILE A 795 0.52 -14.21 -12.73
C ILE A 795 -0.07 -12.97 -13.41
N TYR A 796 -1.33 -13.05 -13.87
CA TYR A 796 -2.04 -11.91 -14.45
C TYR A 796 -2.18 -10.73 -13.48
N GLN A 797 -2.52 -10.98 -12.21
CA GLN A 797 -2.58 -9.91 -11.20
C GLN A 797 -1.22 -9.24 -10.97
N ARG A 798 -0.12 -9.98 -11.11
CA ARG A 798 1.26 -9.48 -10.93
C ARG A 798 1.72 -8.57 -12.09
N GLU A 799 1.19 -8.79 -13.28
CA GLU A 799 1.37 -7.90 -14.43
C GLU A 799 0.50 -6.64 -14.27
N VAL A 800 -0.74 -6.78 -13.80
CA VAL A 800 -1.72 -5.70 -13.58
C VAL A 800 -1.35 -4.72 -12.44
N ASP A 801 -0.41 -5.07 -11.56
CA ASP A 801 0.01 -4.25 -10.42
C ASP A 801 0.89 -3.03 -10.79
N ASP A 802 1.29 -2.82 -12.05
CA ASP A 802 1.94 -1.59 -12.50
C ASP A 802 0.89 -0.60 -13.06
N PRO A 803 0.59 0.51 -12.34
CA PRO A 803 -0.39 1.51 -12.77
C PRO A 803 -0.05 2.17 -14.11
N HIS A 804 1.21 2.15 -14.53
CA HIS A 804 1.63 2.68 -15.83
C HIS A 804 1.38 1.69 -16.97
N LEU A 805 1.39 0.39 -16.67
CA LEU A 805 1.10 -0.65 -17.64
C LEU A 805 -0.39 -1.01 -17.68
N TYR A 806 -1.17 -0.98 -16.58
CA TYR A 806 -2.59 -1.40 -16.63
C TYR A 806 -3.57 -0.40 -16.01
N PRO A 807 -3.69 0.80 -16.59
CA PRO A 807 -4.38 1.88 -15.90
C PRO A 807 -5.91 1.84 -16.08
N ASP A 808 -6.43 1.05 -17.01
CA ASP A 808 -7.89 0.79 -17.16
C ASP A 808 -8.50 0.11 -15.93
N ALA A 809 -7.72 -0.70 -15.21
CA ALA A 809 -8.14 -1.35 -13.98
C ALA A 809 -8.39 -0.35 -12.82
N LEU A 810 -7.90 0.89 -12.96
CA LEU A 810 -8.03 1.95 -11.94
C LEU A 810 -9.19 2.91 -12.25
N ILE A 811 -9.81 2.83 -13.44
CA ILE A 811 -10.84 3.76 -13.89
C ILE A 811 -12.22 3.16 -13.66
N ASN A 812 -12.96 3.72 -12.72
CA ASN A 812 -14.35 3.35 -12.48
C ASN A 812 -15.29 4.06 -13.47
N TRP A 813 -15.81 3.34 -14.46
CA TRP A 813 -16.72 3.88 -15.48
C TRP A 813 -18.17 4.03 -15.03
N ASP A 814 -18.56 3.28 -13.99
CA ASP A 814 -19.95 3.21 -13.51
C ASP A 814 -20.40 4.49 -12.80
N GLN A 815 -19.46 5.37 -12.47
CA GLN A 815 -19.72 6.63 -11.80
C GLN A 815 -19.61 7.81 -12.79
N PRO A 816 -20.74 8.44 -13.20
CA PRO A 816 -20.76 9.58 -14.11
C PRO A 816 -19.95 10.79 -13.64
N TRP A 817 -19.92 11.05 -12.33
CA TRP A 817 -19.06 12.09 -11.77
C TRP A 817 -18.85 11.91 -10.27
N SER A 818 -17.73 12.45 -9.80
CA SER A 818 -17.39 12.62 -8.39
C SER A 818 -16.67 13.95 -8.19
N LEU A 819 -16.96 14.63 -7.08
CA LEU A 819 -16.30 15.85 -6.68
C LEU A 819 -16.01 15.79 -5.18
N ASN A 820 -14.74 15.96 -4.82
CA ASN A 820 -14.28 16.13 -3.46
C ASN A 820 -13.82 17.57 -3.25
N ILE A 821 -14.46 18.25 -2.30
CA ILE A 821 -14.15 19.61 -1.89
C ILE A 821 -13.50 19.55 -0.50
N SER A 822 -12.22 19.91 -0.42
CA SER A 822 -11.49 20.04 0.83
C SER A 822 -11.23 21.51 1.13
N TYR A 823 -11.84 22.06 2.17
CA TYR A 823 -11.61 23.43 2.62
C TYR A 823 -10.96 23.43 4.01
N ASN A 824 -9.91 24.21 4.18
CA ASN A 824 -9.22 24.39 5.45
C ASN A 824 -9.05 25.88 5.75
N LEU A 825 -9.52 26.29 6.93
CA LEU A 825 -9.29 27.61 7.52
C LEU A 825 -8.62 27.42 8.87
N MET A 826 -7.39 27.90 9.00
CA MET A 826 -6.69 28.05 10.26
C MET A 826 -6.64 29.53 10.63
N PHE A 827 -7.17 29.86 11.80
CA PHE A 827 -7.02 31.17 12.43
C PHE A 827 -6.25 31.00 13.74
N SER A 828 -5.18 31.77 13.92
CA SER A 828 -4.44 31.80 15.17
C SER A 828 -4.14 33.24 15.57
N ASN A 829 -4.10 33.48 16.88
CA ASN A 829 -3.62 34.74 17.44
C ASN A 829 -2.68 34.42 18.60
N ASN A 830 -1.47 34.97 18.54
CA ASN A 830 -0.46 34.83 19.58
C ASN A 830 0.00 36.22 20.04
N PRO A 831 -0.75 36.88 20.96
CA PRO A 831 -0.39 38.20 21.44
C PRO A 831 1.06 38.27 21.93
N ARG A 832 1.80 39.29 21.50
CA ARG A 832 3.19 39.54 21.91
C ARG A 832 3.31 40.91 22.54
N PHE A 833 4.18 41.03 23.53
CA PHE A 833 4.51 42.31 24.11
C PHE A 833 5.68 42.95 23.35
N ILE A 834 5.52 44.19 22.92
CA ILE A 834 6.57 45.00 22.29
C ILE A 834 6.78 46.24 23.15
N LYS A 835 8.01 46.46 23.63
CA LYS A 835 8.34 47.55 24.57
C LYS A 835 7.87 48.95 24.11
N LEU A 836 7.86 49.21 22.80
CA LEU A 836 7.45 50.48 22.22
C LEU A 836 5.92 50.66 22.10
N TYR A 837 5.17 49.56 21.93
CA TYR A 837 3.74 49.61 21.54
C TYR A 837 2.81 48.85 22.50
N GLY A 838 3.36 48.22 23.54
CA GLY A 838 2.64 47.35 24.45
C GLY A 838 2.22 46.02 23.80
N TRP A 839 1.05 45.51 24.18
CA TRP A 839 0.52 44.24 23.67
C TRP A 839 -0.02 44.37 22.24
N GLU A 840 0.57 43.64 21.31
CA GLU A 840 0.14 43.55 19.91
C GLU A 840 -0.42 42.14 19.62
N ASN A 841 -1.54 42.07 18.90
CA ASN A 841 -2.09 40.79 18.42
C ASN A 841 -1.34 40.32 17.16
N ASN A 842 -0.56 39.24 17.26
CA ASN A 842 0.01 38.57 16.09
C ASN A 842 -0.97 37.54 15.51
N ARG A 843 -1.83 37.99 14.59
CA ARG A 843 -2.87 37.16 13.98
C ARG A 843 -2.37 36.55 12.68
N ASN A 844 -2.48 35.23 12.55
CA ASN A 844 -2.20 34.52 11.32
C ASN A 844 -3.47 33.80 10.83
N ARG A 845 -3.73 33.89 9.52
CA ARG A 845 -4.87 33.26 8.86
C ARG A 845 -4.41 32.55 7.59
N VAL A 846 -4.60 31.24 7.56
CA VAL A 846 -4.32 30.39 6.40
C VAL A 846 -5.63 29.81 5.90
N MET A 847 -5.90 30.00 4.61
CA MET A 847 -7.15 29.61 3.97
C MET A 847 -6.85 28.92 2.65
N THR A 848 -7.21 27.63 2.55
CA THR A 848 -6.98 26.84 1.34
C THR A 848 -8.24 26.09 0.94
N VAL A 849 -8.45 25.98 -0.37
CA VAL A 849 -9.46 25.09 -0.95
C VAL A 849 -8.79 24.16 -1.95
N GLY A 850 -9.11 22.88 -1.86
CA GLY A 850 -8.71 21.84 -2.80
C GLY A 850 -9.94 21.22 -3.44
N LEU A 851 -9.87 21.01 -4.74
CA LEU A 851 -10.90 20.34 -5.54
C LEU A 851 -10.25 19.13 -6.21
N THR A 852 -10.85 17.97 -6.07
CA THR A 852 -10.43 16.76 -6.78
C THR A 852 -11.66 16.03 -7.24
N GLY A 853 -11.72 15.65 -8.51
CA GLY A 853 -12.91 15.01 -9.04
C GLY A 853 -12.66 14.32 -10.36
N ASP A 854 -13.69 13.64 -10.81
CA ASP A 854 -13.75 13.00 -12.11
C ASP A 854 -15.14 13.18 -12.72
N LEU A 855 -15.20 13.27 -14.05
CA LEU A 855 -16.41 13.46 -14.82
C LEU A 855 -16.35 12.58 -16.08
N SER A 856 -17.31 11.68 -16.22
CA SER A 856 -17.55 10.92 -17.43
C SER A 856 -18.45 11.72 -18.37
N LEU A 857 -17.88 12.34 -19.42
CA LEU A 857 -18.66 13.10 -20.41
C LEU A 857 -19.57 12.18 -21.25
N THR A 858 -19.08 10.98 -21.56
CA THR A 858 -19.83 9.91 -22.23
C THR A 858 -19.36 8.56 -21.65
N PRO A 859 -20.03 7.41 -21.93
CA PRO A 859 -19.59 6.11 -21.43
C PRO A 859 -18.15 5.72 -21.80
N LYS A 860 -17.53 6.43 -22.76
CA LYS A 860 -16.17 6.18 -23.25
C LYS A 860 -15.22 7.35 -23.00
N TRP A 861 -15.64 8.42 -22.33
CA TRP A 861 -14.80 9.58 -22.02
C TRP A 861 -14.83 9.88 -20.54
N LYS A 862 -13.66 10.05 -19.94
CA LYS A 862 -13.51 10.40 -18.54
C LYS A 862 -12.45 11.48 -18.35
N ILE A 863 -12.77 12.48 -17.55
CA ILE A 863 -11.88 13.60 -17.23
C ILE A 863 -11.69 13.62 -15.72
N GLY A 864 -10.50 13.31 -15.25
CA GLY A 864 -10.04 13.56 -13.89
C GLY A 864 -9.48 14.98 -13.78
N PHE A 865 -9.64 15.61 -12.63
CA PHE A 865 -8.94 16.85 -12.33
C PHE A 865 -8.60 16.96 -10.86
N ARG A 866 -7.49 17.65 -10.59
CA ARG A 866 -7.07 18.05 -9.25
C ARG A 866 -6.59 19.49 -9.32
N THR A 867 -7.08 20.33 -8.43
CA THR A 867 -6.66 21.73 -8.34
C THR A 867 -6.89 22.25 -6.92
N GLY A 868 -6.49 23.49 -6.67
CA GLY A 868 -6.75 24.16 -5.41
C GLY A 868 -6.25 25.60 -5.44
N TYR A 869 -6.67 26.38 -4.46
CA TYR A 869 -6.34 27.80 -4.33
C TYR A 869 -5.99 28.12 -2.88
N ASP A 870 -4.90 28.86 -2.70
CA ASP A 870 -4.48 29.43 -1.42
C ASP A 870 -4.86 30.91 -1.40
N PHE A 871 -5.85 31.24 -0.55
CA PHE A 871 -6.36 32.60 -0.41
C PHE A 871 -5.39 33.53 0.33
N THR A 872 -4.42 32.97 1.06
CA THR A 872 -3.41 33.75 1.79
C THR A 872 -2.31 34.23 0.83
N SER A 873 -1.77 33.33 0.01
CA SER A 873 -0.77 33.70 -1.01
C SER A 873 -1.39 34.24 -2.31
N LYS A 874 -2.72 34.12 -2.48
CA LYS A 874 -3.48 34.47 -3.69
C LYS A 874 -3.03 33.69 -4.93
N GLN A 875 -2.57 32.46 -4.76
CA GLN A 875 -2.01 31.62 -5.83
C GLN A 875 -2.83 30.34 -6.03
N MET A 876 -2.90 29.89 -7.29
CA MET A 876 -3.37 28.56 -7.63
C MET A 876 -2.32 27.53 -7.22
N SER A 877 -2.76 26.47 -6.57
CA SER A 877 -1.94 25.29 -6.31
C SER A 877 -1.81 24.41 -7.57
N TYR A 878 -1.09 23.31 -7.44
CA TYR A 878 -0.87 22.36 -8.52
C TYR A 878 -2.20 21.92 -9.18
N THR A 879 -2.32 22.16 -10.47
CA THR A 879 -3.49 21.77 -11.28
C THR A 879 -3.09 20.66 -12.25
N SER A 880 -3.75 19.50 -12.16
CA SER A 880 -3.65 18.40 -13.14
C SER A 880 -5.02 18.14 -13.75
N ILE A 881 -5.06 17.93 -15.05
CA ILE A 881 -6.25 17.52 -15.79
C ILE A 881 -5.89 16.27 -16.59
N ASP A 882 -6.67 15.22 -16.39
CA ASP A 882 -6.43 13.87 -16.87
C ASP A 882 -7.58 13.45 -17.77
N PHE A 883 -7.35 13.39 -19.08
CA PHE A 883 -8.33 12.92 -20.04
C PHE A 883 -8.06 11.46 -20.37
N TYR A 884 -9.12 10.68 -20.38
CA TYR A 884 -9.11 9.30 -20.77
C TYR A 884 -10.23 9.05 -21.78
N ARG A 885 -9.93 8.32 -22.85
CA ARG A 885 -10.92 7.84 -23.82
C ARG A 885 -10.77 6.36 -24.12
N ASP A 886 -11.88 5.63 -24.01
CA ASP A 886 -12.01 4.26 -24.48
C ASP A 886 -12.36 4.25 -25.98
N LEU A 887 -11.50 3.65 -26.80
CA LEU A 887 -11.67 3.47 -28.24
C LEU A 887 -11.94 1.99 -28.60
N HIS A 888 -12.53 1.23 -27.68
CA HIS A 888 -12.88 -0.18 -27.77
C HIS A 888 -11.67 -1.14 -27.77
N CYS A 889 -10.80 -1.06 -28.78
CA CYS A 889 -9.56 -1.86 -28.84
C CYS A 889 -8.32 -1.03 -28.54
N TRP A 890 -8.47 0.29 -28.62
CA TRP A 890 -7.46 1.26 -28.27
C TRP A 890 -7.91 2.02 -27.02
N GLU A 891 -6.94 2.61 -26.34
CA GLU A 891 -7.15 3.55 -25.25
C GLU A 891 -6.31 4.79 -25.51
N MET A 892 -6.85 5.94 -25.15
CA MET A 892 -6.17 7.23 -25.30
C MET A 892 -6.13 7.92 -23.95
N ARG A 893 -4.97 8.50 -23.65
CA ARG A 893 -4.66 9.18 -22.39
C ARG A 893 -4.03 10.52 -22.70
N PHE A 894 -4.48 11.56 -22.02
CA PHE A 894 -3.86 12.87 -22.09
C PHE A 894 -3.81 13.49 -20.69
N ASN A 895 -2.62 13.56 -20.10
CA ASN A 895 -2.38 14.28 -18.85
C ASN A 895 -1.86 15.68 -19.18
N TRP A 896 -2.40 16.68 -18.50
CA TRP A 896 -2.02 18.08 -18.70
C TRP A 896 -1.90 18.81 -17.37
N THR A 897 -0.73 19.41 -17.14
CA THR A 897 -0.47 20.37 -16.07
C THR A 897 -0.37 21.77 -16.68
N PRO A 898 -1.43 22.61 -16.63
CA PRO A 898 -1.44 23.91 -17.31
C PRO A 898 -0.72 25.05 -16.57
N LEU A 899 -0.58 24.95 -15.25
CA LEU A 899 -0.19 26.06 -14.37
C LEU A 899 1.02 25.72 -13.50
N GLY A 900 1.68 26.76 -12.99
CA GLY A 900 2.87 26.64 -12.14
C GLY A 900 4.16 26.44 -12.91
N PHE A 901 5.26 26.23 -12.18
CA PHE A 901 6.60 26.03 -12.74
C PHE A 901 6.76 24.71 -13.51
N ARG A 902 5.75 23.83 -13.47
CA ARG A 902 5.79 22.51 -14.11
C ARG A 902 4.77 22.31 -15.21
N LYS A 903 4.64 23.29 -16.09
CA LYS A 903 3.74 23.15 -17.25
C LYS A 903 4.23 21.99 -18.11
N SER A 904 3.43 20.94 -18.19
CA SER A 904 3.77 19.71 -18.94
C SER A 904 2.51 19.09 -19.51
N TRP A 905 2.68 18.26 -20.53
CA TRP A 905 1.61 17.41 -21.03
C TRP A 905 2.16 16.10 -21.57
N SER A 906 1.37 15.05 -21.48
CA SER A 906 1.68 13.76 -22.09
C SER A 906 0.43 13.19 -22.74
N PHE A 907 0.56 12.84 -24.01
CA PHE A 907 -0.42 12.13 -24.82
C PHE A 907 0.08 10.71 -25.07
N GLY A 908 -0.78 9.72 -24.88
CA GLY A 908 -0.51 8.33 -25.23
C GLY A 908 -1.74 7.70 -25.85
N ILE A 909 -1.55 6.90 -26.90
CA ILE A 909 -2.58 6.04 -27.47
C ILE A 909 -1.99 4.65 -27.71
N ASN A 910 -2.64 3.60 -27.19
CA ASN A 910 -2.12 2.23 -27.27
C ASN A 910 -3.25 1.21 -27.39
N VAL A 911 -2.93 0.02 -27.86
CA VAL A 911 -3.86 -1.11 -27.85
C VAL A 911 -4.12 -1.56 -26.41
N LYS A 912 -5.39 -1.86 -26.09
CA LYS A 912 -5.82 -2.31 -24.75
C LYS A 912 -5.30 -3.71 -24.39
N ALA A 913 -5.32 -4.61 -25.37
CA ALA A 913 -4.89 -5.99 -25.21
C ALA A 913 -3.41 -6.07 -24.85
N SER A 914 -3.09 -6.89 -23.85
CA SER A 914 -1.75 -7.06 -23.30
C SER A 914 -0.76 -7.56 -24.36
N ILE A 915 -1.23 -8.43 -25.26
CA ILE A 915 -0.42 -9.05 -26.32
C ILE A 915 0.07 -8.07 -27.40
N LEU A 916 -0.60 -6.94 -27.59
CA LEU A 916 -0.25 -5.92 -28.59
C LEU A 916 0.00 -4.55 -27.96
N LYS A 917 0.25 -4.50 -26.64
CA LYS A 917 0.38 -3.25 -25.90
C LYS A 917 1.55 -2.38 -26.31
N ASP A 918 2.58 -3.00 -26.88
CA ASP A 918 3.73 -2.31 -27.46
C ASP A 918 3.36 -1.53 -28.74
N LEU A 919 2.21 -1.83 -29.36
CA LEU A 919 1.64 -0.98 -30.41
C LEU A 919 1.03 0.27 -29.77
N LYS A 920 1.87 1.29 -29.64
CA LYS A 920 1.53 2.56 -29.01
C LYS A 920 2.19 3.75 -29.68
N TYR A 921 1.61 4.90 -29.47
CA TYR A 921 2.17 6.19 -29.82
C TYR A 921 2.11 7.10 -28.60
N ASP A 922 3.28 7.45 -28.08
CA ASP A 922 3.46 8.31 -26.92
C ASP A 922 4.13 9.62 -27.36
N LYS A 923 3.56 10.76 -26.98
CA LYS A 923 4.17 12.09 -27.16
C LYS A 923 4.05 12.87 -25.87
N LYS A 924 5.15 13.40 -25.35
CA LYS A 924 5.17 14.21 -24.14
C LYS A 924 5.96 15.48 -24.34
N LYS A 925 5.59 16.52 -23.60
CA LYS A 925 6.42 17.69 -23.32
C LYS A 925 6.71 17.68 -21.82
N ASP A 926 7.96 17.45 -21.47
CA ASP A 926 8.38 17.39 -20.07
C ASP A 926 8.39 18.83 -19.50
N PHE A 927 8.20 18.97 -18.19
CA PHE A 927 8.35 20.28 -17.55
C PHE A 927 9.81 20.77 -17.59
N ARG A 928 10.76 19.82 -17.68
CA ARG A 928 12.19 20.10 -17.86
C ARG A 928 12.47 20.80 -19.18
N ASP A 929 11.60 20.60 -20.16
CA ASP A 929 11.70 21.18 -21.50
C ASP A 929 11.22 22.65 -21.57
N GLY A 930 10.94 23.26 -20.41
CA GLY A 930 10.34 24.60 -20.29
C GLY A 930 11.24 25.68 -19.68
N PHE A 931 12.43 25.34 -19.20
CA PHE A 931 13.36 26.32 -18.62
C PHE A 931 14.31 26.86 -19.70
N ARG A 932 14.10 28.11 -20.08
CA ARG A 932 15.10 29.01 -20.65
C ARG A 932 15.29 30.18 -19.70
#